data_AF-A0A4S8JM03-F1
#
_entry.id   AF-A0A4S8JM03-F1
#
_cell.length_a   1.000
_cell.length_b   1.000
_cell.length_c   1.000
_cell.angle_alpha   90.00
_cell.angle_beta   90.00
_cell.angle_gamma   90.00
#
_symmetry.space_group_name_H-M   'P 1'
#
loop_
_entity.id
_entity.type
_entity.pdbx_description
1 polymer ?
#
loop_
_entity_poly.entity_id
_entity_poly.type
_entity_poly.pdbx_seq_one_letter_code
_entity_poly.pdbx_strand_id
1 'polypeptide(L)'
;MGNPELVLFNSMSKQKEVFKTRFEGQVSMYVCGITPYDFSHIGHARAYVAFDVLYRYLKHLGYEVKYVRNFTDIDDKIIKRANESGEDLLSLSRRFSEAFLQDVAELQCLPPTHEPRVSDHIEQIKDMITKIIENGYGYTIEGDVYFSIDNFPAYCQLSGRKLDDNRAGGGGRVSVDLRKRNPGDFALWKAAKPGEPSWESPWGPGRPGWHIECSAMSAQYLGDAFDIHGGGKDLIFPHHENELAQSQAACPEHKVSYWMHNGFVNKDNQKMSKSDDNFFTIRDIIARYHPLALRFFLMRTHYRSDVNYSDRQLETASDRVFYIYQTLYDCEQALSPFRQENIQGQVPADVKELIDKFHSDFLASMSDDLHTAVVLDDLMEPFKAINSNLKKFKGKRQQKPLILTLFSLEKEVKDVLGVLGLLDSSCTEVLQQLKDKALSRAGLIEEQVLQLIEDRNLARENKEYEKSDKIRKELYDKGIALMDEPKGTVWRPSEPPEGILSALPLCDYWGIHRPVSSAPVLRRTLEEGFASSSSVAPNFPVRASGSSDRFGCRQVHCFPARSLVFQSFSEKMQRGRGGRDDFFGFGDPFAGFGGFGRPGSLISSFFGGRDPFDDPFFTQPFGSLMGPSMLGPSMFAGQGSLFGETSNAGFLEQAPPVNKSKGPIIQELSDDDDDDGGEGEKADKEQKENPRKHSRTSKEPFVQDPDEVEEKKSRYMQYRNNYNQSNPMQAQGHSFTFQSSTVTYGGPNGAYYTSSTARRMGGDGVIMEESKEADTTTGRASHRVSRGIREKGHSVTRKLNSDGRVDTVQMLHNLNEDELPVFEETWKGKAKQHLPGWNRGLDLPGNRQEKTRGWALPSTQQPHESGRMRSQPRTNPFKAGGSMK
;
A
#
# COMPACT_ATOMS: atom_id res chain seq x y z
N MET A 1 -18.71 -0.94 -31.56
CA MET A 1 -17.36 -1.53 -31.66
C MET A 1 -17.36 -2.80 -30.82
N GLY A 2 -16.41 -3.72 -30.98
CA GLY A 2 -16.29 -4.83 -30.03
C GLY A 2 -15.85 -4.31 -28.65
N ASN A 3 -16.12 -5.07 -27.58
CA ASN A 3 -15.56 -4.74 -26.27
C ASN A 3 -14.02 -4.78 -26.35
N PRO A 4 -13.31 -3.88 -25.66
CA PRO A 4 -11.85 -3.94 -25.58
C PRO A 4 -11.41 -5.25 -24.92
N GLU A 5 -10.34 -5.85 -25.44
CA GLU A 5 -9.76 -7.08 -24.93
C GLU A 5 -9.20 -6.83 -23.51
N LEU A 6 -9.61 -7.66 -22.54
CA LEU A 6 -9.11 -7.55 -21.17
C LEU A 6 -7.62 -7.91 -21.13
N VAL A 7 -6.84 -7.05 -20.49
CA VAL A 7 -5.41 -7.18 -20.27
C VAL A 7 -5.15 -7.08 -18.77
N LEU A 8 -4.40 -8.02 -18.20
CA LEU A 8 -4.07 -8.07 -16.77
C LEU A 8 -2.56 -8.15 -16.58
N PHE A 9 -2.02 -7.52 -15.55
CA PHE A 9 -0.61 -7.65 -15.21
C PHE A 9 -0.32 -8.99 -14.53
N ASN A 10 0.49 -9.81 -15.21
CA ASN A 10 0.93 -11.09 -14.70
C ASN A 10 2.27 -10.93 -13.97
N SER A 11 2.29 -11.25 -12.68
CA SER A 11 3.48 -11.10 -11.83
C SER A 11 4.60 -12.07 -12.22
N MET A 12 4.25 -13.20 -12.84
CA MET A 12 5.20 -14.19 -13.37
C MET A 12 6.05 -13.61 -14.51
N SER A 13 5.42 -13.03 -15.54
CA SER A 13 6.13 -12.42 -16.68
C SER A 13 6.59 -10.99 -16.42
N LYS A 14 6.00 -10.34 -15.40
CA LYS A 14 6.18 -8.93 -15.03
C LYS A 14 5.70 -7.98 -16.15
N GLN A 15 4.69 -8.40 -16.91
CA GLN A 15 4.10 -7.65 -18.03
C GLN A 15 2.56 -7.67 -17.99
N LYS A 16 1.96 -6.70 -18.68
CA LYS A 16 0.52 -6.69 -18.99
C LYS A 16 0.27 -7.68 -20.14
N GLU A 17 -0.59 -8.68 -19.92
CA GLU A 17 -0.91 -9.76 -20.84
C GLU A 17 -2.40 -9.79 -21.17
N VAL A 18 -2.73 -10.08 -22.42
CA VAL A 18 -4.11 -10.41 -22.83
C VAL A 18 -4.63 -11.56 -21.97
N PHE A 19 -5.77 -11.34 -21.32
CA PHE A 19 -6.44 -12.34 -20.49
C PHE A 19 -7.13 -13.39 -21.36
N LYS A 20 -6.74 -14.65 -21.18
CA LYS A 20 -7.27 -15.81 -21.88
C LYS A 20 -7.57 -16.91 -20.88
N THR A 21 -8.80 -17.40 -20.90
CA THR A 21 -9.23 -18.48 -20.02
C THR A 21 -8.80 -19.84 -20.56
N ARG A 22 -8.56 -20.82 -19.67
CA ARG A 22 -8.33 -22.23 -20.02
C ARG A 22 -9.55 -22.85 -20.71
N PHE A 23 -10.75 -22.45 -20.29
CA PHE A 23 -12.02 -22.86 -20.87
C PHE A 23 -12.81 -21.63 -21.29
N GLU A 24 -13.29 -21.60 -22.53
CA GLU A 24 -13.97 -20.44 -23.09
C GLU A 24 -15.21 -20.07 -22.25
N GLY A 25 -15.31 -18.80 -21.86
CA GLY A 25 -16.42 -18.29 -21.03
C GLY A 25 -16.35 -18.62 -19.53
N GLN A 26 -15.38 -19.41 -19.05
CA GLN A 26 -15.23 -19.77 -17.63
C GLN A 26 -13.92 -19.25 -17.04
N VAL A 27 -13.92 -18.81 -15.78
CA VAL A 27 -12.72 -18.38 -15.05
C VAL A 27 -12.61 -19.12 -13.73
N SER A 28 -11.45 -19.72 -13.48
CA SER A 28 -11.07 -20.36 -12.23
C SER A 28 -10.09 -19.45 -11.46
N MET A 29 -10.54 -18.94 -10.31
CA MET A 29 -9.81 -17.92 -9.54
C MET A 29 -9.64 -18.34 -8.07
N TYR A 30 -8.40 -18.40 -7.60
CA TYR A 30 -8.05 -18.56 -6.19
C TYR A 30 -7.48 -17.25 -5.65
N VAL A 31 -7.86 -16.83 -4.44
CA VAL A 31 -7.24 -15.69 -3.75
C VAL A 31 -6.96 -16.09 -2.30
N CYS A 32 -5.71 -15.92 -1.87
CA CYS A 32 -5.32 -16.27 -0.50
C CYS A 32 -6.12 -15.49 0.55
N GLY A 33 -6.61 -16.25 1.54
CA GLY A 33 -7.44 -15.78 2.63
C GLY A 33 -6.69 -15.12 3.78
N ILE A 34 -7.37 -15.01 4.91
CA ILE A 34 -6.77 -14.56 6.16
C ILE A 34 -6.41 -15.75 7.07
N THR A 35 -5.46 -15.51 7.97
CA THR A 35 -5.31 -16.25 9.22
C THR A 35 -6.19 -15.58 10.28
N PRO A 36 -7.36 -16.14 10.65
CA PRO A 36 -8.33 -15.48 11.54
C PRO A 36 -7.93 -15.65 13.03
N TYR A 37 -6.79 -15.07 13.43
CA TYR A 37 -6.39 -15.00 14.85
C TYR A 37 -6.79 -13.66 15.52
N ASP A 38 -7.19 -12.67 14.73
CA ASP A 38 -7.55 -11.32 15.18
C ASP A 38 -8.44 -10.62 14.13
N PHE A 39 -8.94 -9.41 14.43
CA PHE A 39 -9.70 -8.60 13.49
C PHE A 39 -8.88 -8.18 12.26
N SER A 40 -9.57 -8.09 11.12
CA SER A 40 -8.95 -7.69 9.86
C SER A 40 -8.67 -6.20 9.77
N HIS A 41 -7.59 -5.84 9.10
CA HIS A 41 -7.15 -4.45 8.92
C HIS A 41 -7.37 -3.93 7.51
N ILE A 42 -7.19 -2.63 7.32
CA ILE A 42 -7.43 -1.99 6.01
C ILE A 42 -6.49 -2.51 4.89
N GLY A 43 -5.41 -3.20 5.24
CA GLY A 43 -4.59 -3.97 4.28
C GLY A 43 -5.32 -5.19 3.72
N HIS A 44 -6.08 -5.92 4.55
CA HIS A 44 -6.99 -6.97 4.09
C HIS A 44 -8.12 -6.36 3.24
N ALA A 45 -8.71 -5.23 3.67
CA ALA A 45 -9.73 -4.54 2.87
C ALA A 45 -9.22 -4.16 1.47
N ARG A 46 -7.98 -3.64 1.37
CA ARG A 46 -7.33 -3.32 0.09
C ARG A 46 -7.26 -4.54 -0.85
N ALA A 47 -6.87 -5.70 -0.33
CA ALA A 47 -6.82 -6.93 -1.12
C ALA A 47 -8.22 -7.35 -1.58
N TYR A 48 -9.16 -7.53 -0.65
CA TYR A 48 -10.46 -8.09 -0.99
C TYR A 48 -11.36 -7.15 -1.81
N VAL A 49 -11.23 -5.83 -1.65
CA VAL A 49 -11.90 -4.86 -2.55
C VAL A 49 -11.32 -4.94 -3.97
N ALA A 50 -10.00 -5.10 -4.14
CA ALA A 50 -9.39 -5.24 -5.47
C ALA A 50 -9.85 -6.52 -6.18
N PHE A 51 -9.85 -7.67 -5.49
CA PHE A 51 -10.30 -8.93 -6.06
C PHE A 51 -11.82 -9.03 -6.23
N ASP A 52 -12.62 -8.34 -5.40
CA ASP A 52 -14.06 -8.17 -5.64
C ASP A 52 -14.35 -7.34 -6.90
N VAL A 53 -13.61 -6.26 -7.15
CA VAL A 53 -13.73 -5.50 -8.41
C VAL A 53 -13.39 -6.36 -9.62
N LEU A 54 -12.32 -7.16 -9.55
CA LEU A 54 -11.98 -8.13 -10.60
C LEU A 54 -13.12 -9.15 -10.81
N TYR A 55 -13.62 -9.75 -9.74
CA TYR A 55 -14.72 -10.73 -9.78
C TYR A 55 -16.00 -10.13 -10.40
N ARG A 56 -16.37 -8.91 -10.00
CA ARG A 56 -17.51 -8.16 -10.55
C ARG A 56 -17.29 -7.83 -12.02
N TYR A 57 -16.08 -7.41 -12.43
CA TYR A 57 -15.80 -7.06 -13.81
C TYR A 57 -15.76 -8.27 -14.75
N LEU A 58 -15.18 -9.39 -14.32
CA LEU A 58 -15.24 -10.65 -15.08
C LEU A 58 -16.69 -11.10 -15.29
N LYS A 59 -17.55 -11.02 -14.27
CA LYS A 59 -18.99 -11.29 -14.40
C LYS A 59 -19.71 -10.30 -15.31
N HIS A 60 -19.32 -9.02 -15.30
CA HIS A 60 -19.83 -8.00 -16.23
C HIS A 60 -19.45 -8.29 -17.69
N LEU A 61 -18.25 -8.81 -17.93
CA LEU A 61 -17.81 -9.29 -19.25
C LEU A 61 -18.49 -10.60 -19.69
N GLY A 62 -19.32 -11.21 -18.83
CA GLY A 62 -20.11 -12.41 -19.13
C GLY A 62 -19.44 -13.73 -18.76
N TYR A 63 -18.31 -13.72 -18.05
CA TYR A 63 -17.66 -14.95 -17.59
C TYR A 63 -18.42 -15.64 -16.45
N GLU A 64 -18.50 -16.96 -16.48
CA GLU A 64 -18.82 -17.79 -15.32
C GLU A 64 -17.56 -17.94 -14.47
N VAL A 65 -17.53 -17.29 -13.30
CA VAL A 65 -16.33 -17.24 -12.45
C VAL A 65 -16.51 -18.14 -11.22
N LYS A 66 -15.67 -19.17 -11.09
CA LYS A 66 -15.51 -19.99 -9.89
C LYS A 66 -14.41 -19.36 -9.03
N TYR A 67 -14.82 -18.62 -8.00
CA TYR A 67 -13.94 -17.91 -7.08
C TYR A 67 -13.79 -18.70 -5.75
N VAL A 68 -12.55 -18.97 -5.34
CA VAL A 68 -12.20 -19.65 -4.10
C VAL A 68 -11.32 -18.74 -3.24
N ARG A 69 -11.60 -18.67 -1.93
CA ARG A 69 -10.78 -17.96 -0.93
C ARG A 69 -10.76 -18.74 0.38
N ASN A 70 -9.59 -19.18 0.84
CA ASN A 70 -9.51 -20.03 2.04
C ASN A 70 -9.67 -19.26 3.37
N PHE A 71 -9.72 -20.01 4.46
CA PHE A 71 -9.36 -19.58 5.81
C PHE A 71 -8.22 -20.47 6.31
N THR A 72 -7.08 -19.86 6.64
CA THR A 72 -5.97 -20.55 7.33
C THR A 72 -6.34 -20.67 8.81
N ASP A 73 -7.22 -21.61 9.14
CA ASP A 73 -7.83 -21.74 10.47
C ASP A 73 -7.00 -22.56 11.48
N ILE A 74 -5.82 -23.00 11.06
CA ILE A 74 -4.78 -23.65 11.87
C ILE A 74 -3.46 -22.92 11.54
N ASP A 75 -2.85 -22.26 12.52
CA ASP A 75 -1.57 -21.54 12.35
C ASP A 75 -0.92 -21.29 13.72
N ASP A 76 0.39 -21.08 13.75
CA ASP A 76 1.17 -20.78 14.97
C ASP A 76 0.61 -19.56 15.72
N LYS A 77 0.14 -18.52 14.99
CA LYS A 77 -0.46 -17.32 15.60
C LYS A 77 -1.83 -17.60 16.20
N ILE A 78 -2.60 -18.54 15.65
CA ILE A 78 -3.89 -18.95 16.21
C ILE A 78 -3.64 -19.79 17.47
N ILE A 79 -2.68 -20.73 17.45
CA ILE A 79 -2.28 -21.53 18.62
C ILE A 79 -1.86 -20.60 19.77
N LYS A 80 -0.94 -19.68 19.50
CA LYS A 80 -0.48 -18.68 20.48
C LYS A 80 -1.64 -17.86 21.04
N ARG A 81 -2.52 -17.33 20.19
CA ARG A 81 -3.64 -16.50 20.63
C ARG A 81 -4.68 -17.28 21.43
N ALA A 82 -4.98 -18.53 21.04
CA ALA A 82 -5.88 -19.43 21.75
C ALA A 82 -5.36 -19.73 23.16
N ASN A 83 -4.05 -20.02 23.28
CA ASN A 83 -3.39 -20.23 24.58
C ASN A 83 -3.40 -18.97 25.45
N GLU A 84 -3.14 -17.79 24.89
CA GLU A 84 -3.24 -16.49 25.59
C GLU A 84 -4.66 -16.20 26.11
N SER A 85 -5.70 -16.61 25.38
CA SER A 85 -7.10 -16.33 25.73
C SER A 85 -7.80 -17.45 26.51
N GLY A 86 -7.21 -18.64 26.60
CA GLY A 86 -7.87 -19.84 27.14
C GLY A 86 -9.08 -20.30 26.31
N GLU A 87 -9.08 -20.02 25.01
CA GLU A 87 -10.16 -20.41 24.08
C GLU A 87 -9.73 -21.63 23.26
N ASP A 88 -10.67 -22.45 22.80
CA ASP A 88 -10.40 -23.48 21.79
C ASP A 88 -9.97 -22.83 20.46
N LEU A 89 -8.94 -23.40 19.82
CA LEU A 89 -8.34 -22.87 18.58
C LEU A 89 -9.37 -22.71 17.46
N LEU A 90 -10.17 -23.75 17.18
CA LEU A 90 -11.14 -23.71 16.09
C LEU A 90 -12.31 -22.78 16.41
N SER A 91 -12.65 -22.60 17.70
CA SER A 91 -13.64 -21.64 18.16
C SER A 91 -13.18 -20.19 18.01
N LEU A 92 -11.94 -19.87 18.42
CA LEU A 92 -11.33 -18.56 18.22
C LEU A 92 -11.25 -18.21 16.73
N SER A 93 -10.78 -19.17 15.93
CA SER A 93 -10.64 -19.06 14.49
C SER A 93 -11.99 -18.87 13.79
N ARG A 94 -13.02 -19.62 14.17
CA ARG A 94 -14.39 -19.45 13.66
C ARG A 94 -14.93 -18.05 13.98
N ARG A 95 -14.76 -17.58 15.22
CA ARG A 95 -15.22 -16.26 15.69
C ARG A 95 -14.60 -15.12 14.88
N PHE A 96 -13.31 -15.18 14.57
CA PHE A 96 -12.65 -14.18 13.71
C PHE A 96 -12.92 -14.38 12.21
N SER A 97 -13.19 -15.62 11.75
CA SER A 97 -13.70 -15.88 10.40
C SER A 97 -15.06 -15.18 10.18
N GLU A 98 -15.98 -15.33 11.12
CA GLU A 98 -17.30 -14.69 11.09
C GLU A 98 -17.20 -13.16 11.15
N ALA A 99 -16.31 -12.63 12.00
CA ALA A 99 -16.04 -11.19 12.06
C ALA A 99 -15.49 -10.65 10.72
N PHE A 100 -14.58 -11.39 10.07
CA PHE A 100 -14.07 -11.03 8.75
C PHE A 100 -15.15 -11.05 7.66
N LEU A 101 -16.02 -12.07 7.66
CA LEU A 101 -17.13 -12.16 6.70
C LEU A 101 -18.09 -10.97 6.84
N GLN A 102 -18.36 -10.51 8.06
CA GLN A 102 -19.09 -9.27 8.31
C GLN A 102 -18.32 -8.07 7.75
N ASP A 103 -17.02 -7.93 8.06
CA ASP A 103 -16.20 -6.78 7.65
C ASP A 103 -16.12 -6.61 6.12
N VAL A 104 -16.03 -7.71 5.37
CA VAL A 104 -16.02 -7.64 3.90
C VAL A 104 -17.41 -7.48 3.28
N ALA A 105 -18.47 -7.93 3.96
CA ALA A 105 -19.85 -7.69 3.55
C ALA A 105 -20.25 -6.21 3.71
N GLU A 106 -19.84 -5.55 4.81
CA GLU A 106 -19.95 -4.09 4.99
C GLU A 106 -19.25 -3.34 3.86
N LEU A 107 -18.09 -3.82 3.41
CA LEU A 107 -17.35 -3.29 2.24
C LEU A 107 -17.96 -3.69 0.88
N GLN A 108 -19.18 -4.23 0.85
CA GLN A 108 -19.90 -4.66 -0.35
C GLN A 108 -19.10 -5.67 -1.20
N CYS A 109 -18.23 -6.49 -0.61
CA CYS A 109 -17.55 -7.56 -1.34
C CYS A 109 -18.51 -8.74 -1.54
N LEU A 110 -18.59 -9.27 -2.76
CA LEU A 110 -19.38 -10.46 -3.05
C LEU A 110 -18.74 -11.70 -2.39
N PRO A 111 -19.55 -12.66 -1.90
CA PRO A 111 -19.03 -13.92 -1.40
C PRO A 111 -18.34 -14.71 -2.54
N PRO A 112 -17.23 -15.40 -2.25
CA PRO A 112 -16.65 -16.41 -3.13
C PRO A 112 -17.62 -17.55 -3.41
N THR A 113 -17.35 -18.33 -4.46
CA THR A 113 -18.06 -19.59 -4.76
C THR A 113 -17.78 -20.65 -3.69
N HIS A 114 -16.56 -20.68 -3.15
CA HIS A 114 -16.16 -21.57 -2.06
C HIS A 114 -15.21 -20.88 -1.08
N GLU A 115 -15.37 -21.17 0.21
CA GLU A 115 -14.49 -20.68 1.27
C GLU A 115 -13.94 -21.83 2.14
N PRO A 116 -12.96 -22.59 1.63
CA PRO A 116 -12.44 -23.77 2.32
C PRO A 116 -11.61 -23.42 3.56
N ARG A 117 -11.67 -24.29 4.56
CA ARG A 117 -10.89 -24.22 5.81
C ARG A 117 -9.78 -25.27 5.79
N VAL A 118 -8.61 -24.96 6.32
CA VAL A 118 -7.49 -25.90 6.42
C VAL A 118 -7.88 -27.14 7.24
N SER A 119 -8.61 -26.92 8.34
CA SER A 119 -9.08 -27.99 9.23
C SER A 119 -9.98 -29.02 8.53
N ASP A 120 -10.69 -28.63 7.47
CA ASP A 120 -11.55 -29.50 6.66
C ASP A 120 -10.80 -30.21 5.51
N HIS A 121 -9.52 -29.86 5.25
CA HIS A 121 -8.75 -30.30 4.06
C HIS A 121 -7.43 -31.02 4.39
N ILE A 122 -7.30 -31.52 5.61
CA ILE A 122 -6.08 -32.17 6.13
C ILE A 122 -5.67 -33.41 5.30
N GLU A 123 -6.62 -34.19 4.78
CA GLU A 123 -6.30 -35.37 3.96
C GLU A 123 -5.74 -34.99 2.59
N GLN A 124 -6.31 -33.98 1.92
CA GLN A 124 -5.78 -33.47 0.65
C GLN A 124 -4.38 -32.89 0.81
N ILE A 125 -4.09 -32.28 1.96
CA ILE A 125 -2.75 -31.82 2.30
C ILE A 125 -1.80 -33.03 2.45
N LYS A 126 -2.14 -34.06 3.23
CA LYS A 126 -1.31 -35.28 3.36
C LYS A 126 -1.06 -35.96 2.02
N ASP A 127 -2.07 -36.05 1.16
CA ASP A 127 -1.95 -36.62 -0.19
C ASP A 127 -0.95 -35.82 -1.03
N MET A 128 -1.01 -34.48 -0.98
CA MET A 128 -0.07 -33.63 -1.70
C MET A 128 1.36 -33.75 -1.17
N ILE A 129 1.55 -33.75 0.16
CA ILE A 129 2.87 -33.94 0.77
C ILE A 129 3.46 -35.30 0.41
N THR A 130 2.63 -36.36 0.39
CA THR A 130 3.05 -37.71 -0.03
C THR A 130 3.58 -37.69 -1.46
N LYS A 131 2.86 -37.08 -2.42
CA LYS A 131 3.33 -36.90 -3.81
C LYS A 131 4.65 -36.12 -3.89
N ILE A 132 4.80 -35.04 -3.12
CA ILE A 132 6.03 -34.22 -3.09
C ILE A 132 7.24 -35.06 -2.61
N ILE A 133 7.05 -35.92 -1.61
CA ILE A 133 8.09 -36.86 -1.13
C ILE A 133 8.38 -37.94 -2.19
N GLU A 134 7.35 -38.57 -2.75
CA GLU A 134 7.47 -39.63 -3.77
C GLU A 134 8.21 -39.14 -5.03
N ASN A 135 7.96 -37.90 -5.43
CA ASN A 135 8.64 -37.24 -6.55
C ASN A 135 10.05 -36.71 -6.20
N GLY A 136 10.52 -36.90 -4.96
CA GLY A 136 11.88 -36.58 -4.53
C GLY A 136 12.12 -35.13 -4.09
N TYR A 137 11.08 -34.32 -3.96
CA TYR A 137 11.16 -32.91 -3.55
C TYR A 137 10.96 -32.70 -2.04
N GLY A 138 10.43 -33.70 -1.32
CA GLY A 138 10.24 -33.66 0.13
C GLY A 138 11.19 -34.58 0.91
N TYR A 139 11.50 -34.24 2.17
CA TYR A 139 12.20 -35.12 3.10
C TYR A 139 11.68 -34.98 4.54
N THR A 140 11.91 -36.00 5.36
CA THR A 140 11.47 -36.05 6.77
C THR A 140 12.63 -35.86 7.75
N ILE A 141 12.37 -35.24 8.89
CA ILE A 141 13.28 -35.13 10.06
C ILE A 141 12.42 -35.20 11.31
N GLU A 142 12.59 -36.23 12.16
CA GLU A 142 12.02 -36.28 13.52
C GLU A 142 10.49 -36.08 13.62
N GLY A 143 9.76 -36.28 12.52
CA GLY A 143 8.31 -36.07 12.40
C GLY A 143 7.92 -34.83 11.59
N ASP A 144 8.83 -33.86 11.46
CA ASP A 144 8.71 -32.75 10.51
C ASP A 144 8.91 -33.26 9.07
N VAL A 145 8.25 -32.58 8.12
CA VAL A 145 8.46 -32.77 6.68
C VAL A 145 8.81 -31.42 6.05
N TYR A 146 9.90 -31.38 5.29
CA TYR A 146 10.39 -30.18 4.61
C TYR A 146 10.39 -30.36 3.09
N PHE A 147 10.16 -29.25 2.38
CA PHE A 147 10.42 -29.12 0.95
C PHE A 147 11.89 -28.80 0.72
N SER A 148 12.55 -29.52 -0.19
CA SER A 148 13.95 -29.29 -0.54
C SER A 148 14.06 -28.34 -1.74
N ILE A 149 14.48 -27.09 -1.48
CA ILE A 149 14.57 -26.08 -2.55
C ILE A 149 15.69 -26.39 -3.55
N ASP A 150 16.77 -27.05 -3.12
CA ASP A 150 17.87 -27.46 -4.00
C ASP A 150 17.43 -28.53 -5.02
N ASN A 151 16.40 -29.32 -4.69
CA ASN A 151 15.84 -30.31 -5.60
C ASN A 151 14.89 -29.70 -6.64
N PHE A 152 14.50 -28.43 -6.51
CA PHE A 152 13.55 -27.74 -7.41
C PHE A 152 14.22 -26.55 -8.15
N PRO A 153 14.89 -26.77 -9.31
CA PRO A 153 15.68 -25.74 -10.00
C PRO A 153 14.91 -24.51 -10.48
N ALA A 154 13.57 -24.58 -10.55
CA ALA A 154 12.70 -23.47 -10.94
C ALA A 154 12.26 -22.59 -9.76
N TYR A 155 12.75 -22.84 -8.54
CA TYR A 155 12.43 -22.02 -7.37
C TYR A 155 12.91 -20.57 -7.58
N CYS A 156 12.14 -19.61 -7.06
CA CYS A 156 12.32 -18.16 -7.29
C CYS A 156 11.90 -17.65 -8.69
N GLN A 157 11.21 -18.44 -9.51
CA GLN A 157 10.72 -17.97 -10.83
C GLN A 157 9.64 -16.88 -10.73
N LEU A 158 8.72 -16.97 -9.76
CA LEU A 158 7.62 -16.01 -9.62
C LEU A 158 8.12 -14.64 -9.10
N SER A 159 8.89 -14.67 -8.03
CA SER A 159 9.51 -13.49 -7.42
C SER A 159 10.64 -12.92 -8.28
N GLY A 160 11.39 -13.78 -8.97
CA GLY A 160 12.64 -13.44 -9.67
C GLY A 160 13.77 -13.04 -8.72
N ARG A 161 13.76 -13.52 -7.47
CA ARG A 161 14.90 -13.42 -6.54
C ARG A 161 16.01 -14.37 -7.00
N LYS A 162 17.25 -14.16 -6.53
CA LYS A 162 18.31 -15.17 -6.69
C LYS A 162 18.28 -16.13 -5.50
N LEU A 163 18.58 -17.40 -5.75
CA LEU A 163 18.66 -18.43 -4.70
C LEU A 163 19.67 -18.05 -3.59
N ASP A 164 20.78 -17.39 -3.94
CA ASP A 164 21.76 -16.91 -2.96
C ASP A 164 21.20 -15.83 -2.02
N ASP A 165 20.25 -15.00 -2.48
CA ASP A 165 19.61 -13.97 -1.66
C ASP A 165 18.68 -14.58 -0.58
N ASN A 166 18.34 -15.87 -0.70
CA ASN A 166 17.51 -16.62 0.26
C ASN A 166 18.34 -17.50 1.23
N ARG A 167 19.65 -17.64 1.01
CA ARG A 167 20.54 -18.43 1.90
C ARG A 167 20.86 -17.71 3.21
N ALA A 168 20.84 -16.38 3.20
CA ALA A 168 20.62 -15.60 4.42
C ALA A 168 19.13 -15.73 4.75
N GLY A 169 18.81 -16.53 5.78
CA GLY A 169 17.43 -16.92 6.10
C GLY A 169 16.49 -15.72 6.11
N GLY A 170 15.32 -15.86 5.47
CA GLY A 170 14.40 -14.76 5.21
C GLY A 170 14.14 -13.91 6.46
N GLY A 171 14.52 -12.63 6.40
CA GLY A 171 14.40 -11.69 7.52
C GLY A 171 15.68 -11.44 8.33
N GLY A 172 16.70 -12.31 8.22
CA GLY A 172 17.97 -12.15 8.93
C GLY A 172 17.86 -12.25 10.46
N ARG A 173 16.73 -12.75 10.97
CA ARG A 173 16.43 -12.91 12.41
C ARG A 173 15.85 -14.28 12.80
N VAL A 174 15.51 -15.12 11.83
CA VAL A 174 15.05 -16.49 12.11
C VAL A 174 16.22 -17.31 12.65
N SER A 175 15.99 -18.03 13.75
CA SER A 175 16.89 -19.05 14.27
C SER A 175 17.04 -20.14 13.20
N VAL A 176 18.22 -20.27 12.61
CA VAL A 176 18.44 -21.26 11.54
C VAL A 176 18.34 -22.65 12.15
N ASP A 177 17.25 -23.38 11.87
CA ASP A 177 17.15 -24.79 12.23
C ASP A 177 18.25 -25.58 11.51
N LEU A 178 19.30 -25.89 12.27
CA LEU A 178 20.51 -26.57 11.81
C LEU A 178 20.26 -28.02 11.37
N ARG A 179 19.05 -28.57 11.62
CA ARG A 179 18.65 -29.89 11.13
C ARG A 179 18.30 -29.86 9.63
N LYS A 180 17.87 -28.71 9.09
CA LYS A 180 17.50 -28.57 7.67
C LYS A 180 18.70 -28.82 6.75
N ARG A 181 18.45 -29.39 5.57
CA ARG A 181 19.50 -29.62 4.57
C ARG A 181 19.97 -28.31 3.94
N ASN A 182 19.04 -27.39 3.69
CA ASN A 182 19.28 -26.03 3.27
C ASN A 182 18.48 -25.05 4.17
N PRO A 183 19.06 -23.93 4.63
CA PRO A 183 18.33 -22.92 5.43
C PRO A 183 17.05 -22.38 4.78
N GLY A 184 16.97 -22.40 3.44
CA GLY A 184 15.78 -22.00 2.67
C GLY A 184 14.70 -23.09 2.55
N ASP A 185 14.93 -24.31 3.05
CA ASP A 185 13.92 -25.38 3.07
C ASP A 185 12.78 -25.01 4.03
N PHE A 186 11.54 -25.18 3.58
CA PHE A 186 10.33 -24.75 4.29
C PHE A 186 9.45 -25.95 4.68
N ALA A 187 8.71 -25.82 5.78
CA ALA A 187 7.90 -26.91 6.30
C ALA A 187 6.67 -27.18 5.41
N LEU A 188 6.45 -28.47 5.15
CA LEU A 188 5.22 -29.04 4.60
C LEU A 188 4.32 -29.56 5.73
N TRP A 189 4.93 -30.20 6.72
CA TRP A 189 4.28 -30.69 7.94
C TRP A 189 5.18 -30.36 9.13
N LYS A 190 4.61 -29.84 10.21
CA LYS A 190 5.29 -29.60 11.49
C LYS A 190 4.83 -30.67 12.49
N ALA A 191 5.77 -31.34 13.15
CA ALA A 191 5.47 -32.27 14.23
C ALA A 191 4.77 -31.53 15.39
N ALA A 192 3.85 -32.21 16.08
CA ALA A 192 3.10 -31.59 17.17
C ALA A 192 3.97 -31.33 18.40
N LYS A 193 4.04 -30.08 18.87
CA LYS A 193 4.56 -29.79 20.21
C LYS A 193 3.54 -30.25 21.29
N PRO A 194 3.98 -30.60 22.51
CA PRO A 194 3.06 -31.04 23.56
C PRO A 194 1.95 -30.02 23.86
N GLY A 195 0.69 -30.43 23.70
CA GLY A 195 -0.48 -29.58 23.90
C GLY A 195 -0.96 -28.81 22.67
N GLU A 196 -0.24 -28.84 21.53
CA GLU A 196 -0.73 -28.28 20.27
C GLU A 196 -1.82 -29.18 19.63
N PRO A 197 -2.78 -28.59 18.89
CA PRO A 197 -3.70 -29.36 18.06
C PRO A 197 -2.93 -30.10 16.96
N SER A 198 -3.30 -31.35 16.73
CA SER A 198 -2.59 -32.23 15.81
C SER A 198 -3.50 -33.27 15.17
N TRP A 199 -3.05 -33.78 14.03
CA TRP A 199 -3.70 -34.80 13.23
C TRP A 199 -2.72 -35.94 12.99
N GLU A 200 -3.21 -37.18 13.04
CA GLU A 200 -2.43 -38.37 12.69
C GLU A 200 -1.99 -38.31 11.22
N SER A 201 -0.72 -38.61 10.93
CA SER A 201 -0.16 -38.63 9.58
C SER A 201 0.86 -39.76 9.38
N PRO A 202 1.27 -40.09 8.14
CA PRO A 202 2.35 -41.03 7.88
C PRO A 202 3.69 -40.67 8.54
N TRP A 203 3.86 -39.42 8.98
CA TRP A 203 5.07 -38.88 9.60
C TRP A 203 4.92 -38.71 11.13
N GLY A 204 3.77 -39.12 11.70
CA GLY A 204 3.41 -38.93 13.10
C GLY A 204 2.40 -37.79 13.31
N PRO A 205 1.97 -37.55 14.56
CA PRO A 205 1.03 -36.49 14.90
C PRO A 205 1.66 -35.12 14.63
N GLY A 206 0.94 -34.27 13.89
CA GLY A 206 1.41 -32.93 13.53
C GLY A 206 0.34 -32.12 12.82
N ARG A 207 0.77 -31.11 12.07
CA ARG A 207 -0.10 -30.12 11.42
C ARG A 207 0.56 -29.58 10.14
N PRO A 208 -0.20 -29.04 9.18
CA PRO A 208 0.36 -28.44 7.98
C PRO A 208 1.31 -27.28 8.27
N GLY A 209 2.24 -27.03 7.36
CA GLY A 209 2.93 -25.74 7.25
C GLY A 209 2.13 -24.78 6.36
N TRP A 210 2.13 -23.48 6.70
CA TRP A 210 1.28 -22.44 6.09
C TRP A 210 1.13 -22.49 4.55
N HIS A 211 2.19 -22.86 3.82
CA HIS A 211 2.17 -22.88 2.35
C HIS A 211 1.38 -24.05 1.74
N ILE A 212 1.46 -25.25 2.32
CA ILE A 212 0.90 -26.46 1.68
C ILE A 212 -0.64 -26.44 1.63
N GLU A 213 -1.23 -25.67 2.54
CA GLU A 213 -2.65 -25.40 2.66
C GLU A 213 -3.27 -24.91 1.35
N CYS A 214 -2.75 -23.79 0.83
CA CYS A 214 -3.29 -23.14 -0.35
C CYS A 214 -3.01 -23.93 -1.63
N SER A 215 -1.86 -24.61 -1.72
CA SER A 215 -1.57 -25.58 -2.78
C SER A 215 -2.62 -26.70 -2.84
N ALA A 216 -2.86 -27.38 -1.72
CA ALA A 216 -3.80 -28.50 -1.66
C ALA A 216 -5.26 -28.06 -1.86
N MET A 217 -5.68 -26.95 -1.25
CA MET A 217 -7.04 -26.42 -1.41
C MET A 217 -7.30 -25.88 -2.82
N SER A 218 -6.37 -25.13 -3.42
CA SER A 218 -6.55 -24.62 -4.78
C SER A 218 -6.67 -25.76 -5.79
N ALA A 219 -5.82 -26.79 -5.69
CA ALA A 219 -5.90 -28.00 -6.51
C ALA A 219 -7.24 -28.77 -6.29
N GLN A 220 -7.70 -28.92 -5.05
CA GLN A 220 -8.96 -29.61 -4.74
C GLN A 220 -10.20 -28.93 -5.37
N TYR A 221 -10.24 -27.59 -5.42
CA TYR A 221 -11.41 -26.87 -5.96
C TYR A 221 -11.30 -26.50 -7.44
N LEU A 222 -10.09 -26.21 -7.95
CA LEU A 222 -9.88 -25.70 -9.31
C LEU A 222 -9.13 -26.68 -10.22
N GLY A 223 -8.59 -27.78 -9.67
CA GLY A 223 -7.69 -28.71 -10.36
C GLY A 223 -6.26 -28.19 -10.41
N ASP A 224 -5.34 -29.03 -10.88
CA ASP A 224 -3.90 -28.71 -10.94
C ASP A 224 -3.56 -27.55 -11.89
N ALA A 225 -4.50 -27.04 -12.71
CA ALA A 225 -4.24 -25.88 -13.53
C ALA A 225 -5.48 -25.00 -13.70
N PHE A 226 -5.31 -23.72 -13.35
CA PHE A 226 -6.37 -22.72 -13.25
C PHE A 226 -5.92 -21.34 -13.77
N ASP A 227 -6.86 -20.40 -13.85
CA ASP A 227 -6.65 -19.15 -14.57
C ASP A 227 -5.92 -18.11 -13.71
N ILE A 228 -6.46 -17.76 -12.54
CA ILE A 228 -5.99 -16.63 -11.73
C ILE A 228 -5.63 -17.07 -10.30
N HIS A 229 -4.44 -16.68 -9.83
CA HIS A 229 -4.07 -16.73 -8.41
C HIS A 229 -3.80 -15.30 -7.90
N GLY A 230 -4.49 -14.89 -6.84
CA GLY A 230 -4.45 -13.55 -6.26
C GLY A 230 -3.97 -13.47 -4.81
N GLY A 231 -3.31 -12.36 -4.44
CA GLY A 231 -3.00 -12.05 -3.04
C GLY A 231 -2.36 -10.68 -2.82
N GLY A 232 -1.91 -10.39 -1.60
CA GLY A 232 -1.07 -9.21 -1.31
C GLY A 232 0.32 -9.34 -1.92
N LYS A 233 1.00 -8.25 -2.27
CA LYS A 233 2.37 -8.31 -2.84
C LYS A 233 3.44 -8.87 -1.89
N ASP A 234 3.17 -8.95 -0.59
CA ASP A 234 3.97 -9.71 0.37
C ASP A 234 3.83 -11.22 0.20
N LEU A 235 2.71 -11.72 -0.33
CA LEU A 235 2.54 -13.14 -0.60
C LEU A 235 3.35 -13.63 -1.81
N ILE A 236 3.84 -12.74 -2.69
CA ILE A 236 4.75 -13.11 -3.81
C ILE A 236 5.92 -13.97 -3.31
N PHE A 237 6.48 -13.63 -2.16
CA PHE A 237 7.54 -14.41 -1.52
C PHE A 237 7.51 -14.25 0.00
N PRO A 238 7.50 -15.34 0.79
CA PRO A 238 7.71 -16.72 0.33
C PRO A 238 6.44 -17.46 -0.14
N HIS A 239 5.24 -16.98 0.22
CA HIS A 239 4.02 -17.79 0.18
C HIS A 239 3.68 -18.40 -1.19
N HIS A 240 3.41 -17.57 -2.21
CA HIS A 240 3.03 -18.00 -3.55
C HIS A 240 4.17 -18.69 -4.32
N GLU A 241 5.44 -18.34 -4.01
CA GLU A 241 6.60 -19.04 -4.57
C GLU A 241 6.68 -20.48 -4.05
N ASN A 242 6.42 -20.67 -2.76
CA ASN A 242 6.36 -21.99 -2.12
C ASN A 242 5.18 -22.81 -2.64
N GLU A 243 4.02 -22.19 -2.83
CA GLU A 243 2.84 -22.87 -3.39
C GLU A 243 3.06 -23.35 -4.82
N LEU A 244 3.67 -22.51 -5.66
CA LEU A 244 4.03 -22.89 -7.02
C LEU A 244 5.01 -24.07 -7.03
N ALA A 245 6.03 -24.03 -6.17
CA ALA A 245 7.02 -25.09 -6.05
C ALA A 245 6.40 -26.41 -5.54
N GLN A 246 5.57 -26.35 -4.49
CA GLN A 246 4.83 -27.49 -3.96
C GLN A 246 3.91 -28.13 -5.01
N SER A 247 3.13 -27.29 -5.70
CA SER A 247 2.13 -27.77 -6.64
C SER A 247 2.78 -28.36 -7.90
N GLN A 248 3.88 -27.77 -8.40
CA GLN A 248 4.66 -28.34 -9.50
C GLN A 248 5.47 -29.58 -9.11
N ALA A 249 5.93 -29.67 -7.85
CA ALA A 249 6.54 -30.87 -7.31
C ALA A 249 5.55 -32.03 -7.12
N ALA A 250 4.29 -31.74 -6.79
CA ALA A 250 3.21 -32.73 -6.68
C ALA A 250 2.67 -33.16 -8.06
N CYS A 251 2.58 -32.23 -9.01
CA CYS A 251 2.04 -32.41 -10.35
C CYS A 251 2.84 -31.57 -11.36
N PRO A 252 3.75 -32.16 -12.17
CA PRO A 252 4.59 -31.43 -13.13
C PRO A 252 3.82 -30.59 -14.16
N GLU A 253 2.58 -30.98 -14.46
CA GLU A 253 1.65 -30.27 -15.34
C GLU A 253 0.97 -29.05 -14.67
N HIS A 254 1.23 -28.80 -13.38
CA HIS A 254 0.59 -27.74 -12.63
C HIS A 254 0.88 -26.35 -13.24
N LYS A 255 -0.20 -25.55 -13.40
CA LYS A 255 -0.12 -24.23 -14.02
C LYS A 255 -1.21 -23.27 -13.55
N VAL A 256 -0.80 -22.21 -12.87
CA VAL A 256 -1.54 -20.93 -12.80
C VAL A 256 -1.22 -20.10 -14.03
N SER A 257 -2.23 -19.51 -14.68
CA SER A 257 -2.02 -18.69 -15.89
C SER A 257 -1.65 -17.23 -15.57
N TYR A 258 -2.31 -16.61 -14.59
CA TYR A 258 -2.10 -15.22 -14.17
C TYR A 258 -1.90 -15.11 -12.66
N TRP A 259 -0.74 -14.59 -12.25
CA TRP A 259 -0.46 -14.25 -10.85
C TRP A 259 -0.69 -12.75 -10.60
N MET A 260 -1.66 -12.39 -9.77
CA MET A 260 -2.07 -11.01 -9.53
C MET A 260 -1.82 -10.59 -8.08
N HIS A 261 -1.21 -9.41 -7.88
CA HIS A 261 -0.88 -8.94 -6.54
C HIS A 261 -1.24 -7.47 -6.31
N ASN A 262 -1.89 -7.17 -5.18
CA ASN A 262 -2.21 -5.79 -4.79
C ASN A 262 -1.06 -5.12 -3.99
N GLY A 263 -0.99 -3.79 -4.10
CA GLY A 263 -0.07 -2.97 -3.31
C GLY A 263 -0.44 -2.91 -1.83
N PHE A 264 0.52 -2.46 -1.00
CA PHE A 264 0.33 -2.28 0.45
C PHE A 264 -0.57 -1.09 0.76
N VAL A 265 -1.03 -1.04 2.01
CA VAL A 265 -1.49 0.18 2.64
C VAL A 265 -0.44 0.62 3.66
N ASN A 266 -0.01 1.87 3.55
CA ASN A 266 0.99 2.53 4.37
C ASN A 266 0.32 3.66 5.18
N LYS A 267 0.96 4.13 6.27
CA LYS A 267 0.61 5.36 6.98
C LYS A 267 1.87 6.21 7.08
N ASP A 268 1.82 7.48 6.72
CA ASP A 268 2.98 8.38 6.70
C ASP A 268 4.20 7.83 5.91
N ASN A 269 3.92 7.06 4.84
CA ASN A 269 4.89 6.29 4.04
C ASN A 269 5.62 5.15 4.78
N GLN A 270 5.17 4.73 5.96
CA GLN A 270 5.60 3.52 6.64
C GLN A 270 4.58 2.39 6.41
N LYS A 271 5.04 1.13 6.27
CA LYS A 271 4.12 -0.02 6.20
C LYS A 271 3.37 -0.11 7.54
N MET A 272 2.07 -0.32 7.51
CA MET A 272 1.32 -0.53 8.76
C MET A 272 1.75 -1.85 9.43
N SER A 273 1.97 -1.81 10.73
CA SER A 273 2.32 -2.93 11.59
C SER A 273 1.64 -2.79 12.95
N LYS A 274 1.37 -3.90 13.65
CA LYS A 274 0.80 -3.84 15.01
C LYS A 274 1.78 -3.25 16.04
N SER A 275 3.08 -3.24 15.75
CA SER A 275 4.13 -2.73 16.65
C SER A 275 4.32 -1.22 16.60
N ASP A 276 3.98 -0.57 15.48
CA ASP A 276 4.31 0.85 15.23
C ASP A 276 3.13 1.81 15.53
N ASP A 277 2.10 1.38 16.27
CA ASP A 277 0.88 2.14 16.61
C ASP A 277 0.20 2.82 15.38
N ASN A 278 0.37 2.19 14.21
CA ASN A 278 -0.09 2.69 12.92
C ASN A 278 -1.07 1.70 12.23
N PHE A 279 -1.52 0.68 12.95
CA PHE A 279 -2.44 -0.36 12.52
C PHE A 279 -3.90 0.04 12.79
N PHE A 280 -4.76 -0.07 11.77
CA PHE A 280 -6.20 0.18 11.88
C PHE A 280 -6.99 -1.03 11.39
N THR A 281 -7.87 -1.56 12.24
CA THR A 281 -8.85 -2.56 11.79
C THR A 281 -9.83 -1.94 10.80
N ILE A 282 -10.52 -2.77 10.00
CA ILE A 282 -11.62 -2.32 9.16
C ILE A 282 -12.68 -1.65 10.05
N ARG A 283 -12.94 -2.23 11.22
CA ARG A 283 -13.90 -1.77 12.24
C ARG A 283 -13.57 -0.36 12.76
N ASP A 284 -12.30 -0.05 13.02
CA ASP A 284 -11.86 1.30 13.48
C ASP A 284 -12.11 2.41 12.46
N ILE A 285 -12.11 2.06 11.17
CA ILE A 285 -12.42 3.00 10.10
C ILE A 285 -13.93 3.10 9.89
N ILE A 286 -14.65 1.97 9.76
CA ILE A 286 -16.11 2.01 9.54
C ILE A 286 -16.90 2.45 10.77
N ALA A 287 -16.28 2.49 11.96
CA ALA A 287 -16.83 3.19 13.11
C ALA A 287 -16.98 4.70 12.83
N ARG A 288 -15.97 5.32 12.20
CA ARG A 288 -15.87 6.76 11.94
C ARG A 288 -16.38 7.19 10.56
N TYR A 289 -16.28 6.33 9.54
CA TYR A 289 -16.65 6.59 8.15
C TYR A 289 -17.67 5.56 7.64
N HIS A 290 -18.39 5.86 6.58
CA HIS A 290 -19.25 4.88 5.91
C HIS A 290 -18.39 3.80 5.22
N PRO A 291 -18.75 2.50 5.22
CA PRO A 291 -17.97 1.44 4.55
C PRO A 291 -17.66 1.76 3.08
N LEU A 292 -18.66 2.27 2.34
CA LEU A 292 -18.48 2.77 0.96
C LEU A 292 -17.43 3.88 0.80
N ALA A 293 -17.19 4.72 1.82
CA ALA A 293 -16.13 5.74 1.77
C ALA A 293 -14.75 5.08 1.87
N LEU A 294 -14.57 4.08 2.74
CA LEU A 294 -13.35 3.25 2.77
C LEU A 294 -13.17 2.50 1.45
N ARG A 295 -14.22 1.89 0.90
CA ARG A 295 -14.17 1.21 -0.41
C ARG A 295 -13.77 2.17 -1.54
N PHE A 296 -14.39 3.35 -1.61
CA PHE A 296 -14.05 4.38 -2.59
C PHE A 296 -12.60 4.84 -2.46
N PHE A 297 -12.14 5.15 -1.23
CA PHE A 297 -10.74 5.49 -0.94
C PHE A 297 -9.77 4.42 -1.46
N LEU A 298 -10.06 3.14 -1.19
CA LEU A 298 -9.23 2.02 -1.65
C LEU A 298 -9.19 1.90 -3.18
N MET A 299 -10.23 2.31 -3.91
CA MET A 299 -10.26 2.26 -5.38
C MET A 299 -9.71 3.53 -6.08
N ARG A 300 -9.44 4.61 -5.33
CA ARG A 300 -8.80 5.84 -5.87
C ARG A 300 -7.36 5.65 -6.32
N THR A 301 -6.72 4.54 -5.94
CA THR A 301 -5.35 4.19 -6.31
C THR A 301 -5.34 2.84 -7.00
N HIS A 302 -4.70 2.75 -8.19
CA HIS A 302 -4.58 1.52 -8.97
C HIS A 302 -4.19 0.32 -8.10
N TYR A 303 -4.81 -0.86 -8.27
CA TYR A 303 -4.77 -1.94 -7.28
C TYR A 303 -3.35 -2.43 -6.93
N ARG A 304 -2.43 -2.41 -7.91
CA ARG A 304 -1.00 -2.78 -7.77
C ARG A 304 -0.14 -1.74 -7.04
N SER A 305 -0.56 -0.49 -6.98
CA SER A 305 0.18 0.60 -6.35
C SER A 305 -0.06 0.62 -4.84
N ASP A 306 0.93 1.12 -4.08
CA ASP A 306 0.76 1.29 -2.63
C ASP A 306 -0.15 2.50 -2.35
N VAL A 307 -1.01 2.36 -1.35
CA VAL A 307 -1.92 3.42 -0.88
C VAL A 307 -1.36 4.00 0.41
N ASN A 308 -1.19 5.31 0.49
CA ASN A 308 -0.92 5.96 1.77
C ASN A 308 -2.26 6.34 2.41
N TYR A 309 -2.48 5.92 3.67
CA TYR A 309 -3.63 6.27 4.49
C TYR A 309 -3.49 7.69 5.03
N SER A 310 -4.56 8.46 4.94
CA SER A 310 -4.76 9.66 5.76
C SER A 310 -6.26 9.87 6.01
N ASP A 311 -6.62 10.37 7.20
CA ASP A 311 -8.01 10.69 7.52
C ASP A 311 -8.60 11.71 6.52
N ARG A 312 -7.77 12.65 6.02
CA ARG A 312 -8.15 13.61 4.98
C ARG A 312 -8.66 12.93 3.70
N GLN A 313 -7.95 11.92 3.20
CA GLN A 313 -8.39 11.21 1.99
C GLN A 313 -9.67 10.39 2.21
N LEU A 314 -9.95 9.97 3.46
CA LEU A 314 -11.23 9.38 3.84
C LEU A 314 -12.35 10.42 3.94
N GLU A 315 -12.07 11.65 4.40
CA GLU A 315 -13.03 12.76 4.31
C GLU A 315 -13.36 13.09 2.84
N THR A 316 -12.35 13.23 1.98
CA THR A 316 -12.55 13.42 0.53
C THR A 316 -13.37 12.26 -0.06
N ALA A 317 -13.10 11.00 0.32
CA ALA A 317 -13.89 9.86 -0.14
C ALA A 317 -15.34 9.90 0.38
N SER A 318 -15.55 10.30 1.64
CA SER A 318 -16.88 10.45 2.24
C SER A 318 -17.71 11.54 1.54
N ASP A 319 -17.08 12.67 1.21
CA ASP A 319 -17.69 13.76 0.42
C ASP A 319 -18.10 13.28 -1.00
N ARG A 320 -17.22 12.52 -1.67
CA ARG A 320 -17.50 11.97 -3.01
C ARG A 320 -18.62 10.94 -3.02
N VAL A 321 -18.65 10.03 -2.04
CA VAL A 321 -19.77 9.08 -1.90
C VAL A 321 -21.07 9.83 -1.58
N PHE A 322 -21.06 10.85 -0.71
CA PHE A 322 -22.24 11.68 -0.47
C PHE A 322 -22.73 12.37 -1.76
N TYR A 323 -21.83 12.93 -2.58
CA TYR A 323 -22.19 13.55 -3.86
C TYR A 323 -22.83 12.57 -4.85
N ILE A 324 -22.27 11.35 -4.96
CA ILE A 324 -22.83 10.26 -5.78
C ILE A 324 -24.26 9.96 -5.35
N TYR A 325 -24.44 9.66 -4.05
CA TYR A 325 -25.73 9.23 -3.51
C TYR A 325 -26.78 10.35 -3.50
N GLN A 326 -26.39 11.61 -3.26
CA GLN A 326 -27.29 12.76 -3.33
C GLN A 326 -27.78 12.99 -4.77
N THR A 327 -26.88 12.88 -5.76
CA THR A 327 -27.26 13.02 -7.17
C THR A 327 -28.19 11.90 -7.62
N LEU A 328 -27.95 10.65 -7.17
CA LEU A 328 -28.84 9.53 -7.44
C LEU A 328 -30.20 9.71 -6.76
N TYR A 329 -30.24 10.09 -5.48
CA TYR A 329 -31.48 10.36 -4.74
C TYR A 329 -32.33 11.46 -5.39
N ASP A 330 -31.71 12.59 -5.77
CA ASP A 330 -32.43 13.68 -6.44
C ASP A 330 -32.97 13.24 -7.82
N CYS A 331 -32.25 12.36 -8.51
CA CYS A 331 -32.70 11.74 -9.76
C CYS A 331 -33.86 10.77 -9.53
N GLU A 332 -33.76 9.91 -8.52
CA GLU A 332 -34.82 8.97 -8.11
C GLU A 332 -36.11 9.70 -7.75
N GLN A 333 -36.03 10.79 -7.00
CA GLN A 333 -37.19 11.58 -6.60
C GLN A 333 -37.83 12.33 -7.79
N ALA A 334 -37.05 12.79 -8.76
CA ALA A 334 -37.58 13.39 -9.99
C ALA A 334 -38.25 12.35 -10.91
N LEU A 335 -37.71 11.13 -10.97
CA LEU A 335 -38.20 10.03 -11.79
C LEU A 335 -39.32 9.20 -11.15
N SER A 336 -39.48 9.26 -9.82
CA SER A 336 -40.45 8.48 -9.04
C SER A 336 -41.88 8.50 -9.61
N PRO A 337 -42.48 9.65 -9.99
CA PRO A 337 -43.83 9.69 -10.58
C PRO A 337 -43.95 8.94 -11.91
N PHE A 338 -42.84 8.69 -12.59
CA PHE A 338 -42.77 8.20 -13.96
C PHE A 338 -42.27 6.75 -14.08
N ARG A 339 -41.79 6.12 -12.99
CA ARG A 339 -41.23 4.74 -13.02
C ARG A 339 -42.24 3.66 -13.42
N GLN A 340 -43.53 3.91 -13.28
CA GLN A 340 -44.60 2.99 -13.71
C GLN A 340 -45.19 3.34 -15.09
N GLU A 341 -44.77 4.46 -15.69
CA GLU A 341 -45.18 4.84 -17.04
C GLU A 341 -44.28 4.16 -18.08
N ASN A 342 -44.86 3.50 -19.08
CA ASN A 342 -44.11 2.98 -20.22
C ASN A 342 -43.76 4.11 -21.19
N ILE A 343 -42.76 4.91 -20.84
CA ILE A 343 -42.35 6.10 -21.59
C ILE A 343 -41.53 5.67 -22.81
N GLN A 344 -42.22 5.54 -23.95
CA GLN A 344 -41.59 5.33 -25.24
C GLN A 344 -41.11 6.65 -25.85
N GLY A 345 -39.89 6.63 -26.40
CA GLY A 345 -39.28 7.73 -27.15
C GLY A 345 -37.80 7.46 -27.40
N GLN A 346 -37.14 8.36 -28.13
CA GLN A 346 -35.69 8.30 -28.35
C GLN A 346 -34.97 9.20 -27.33
N VAL A 347 -33.85 8.71 -26.81
CA VAL A 347 -32.92 9.51 -26.01
C VAL A 347 -32.32 10.59 -26.91
N PRO A 348 -32.19 11.86 -26.45
CA PRO A 348 -31.50 12.91 -27.19
C PRO A 348 -30.10 12.48 -27.65
N ALA A 349 -29.71 12.86 -28.87
CA ALA A 349 -28.50 12.34 -29.51
C ALA A 349 -27.21 12.71 -28.75
N ASP A 350 -27.16 13.91 -28.19
CA ASP A 350 -26.08 14.42 -27.33
C ASP A 350 -25.94 13.60 -26.04
N VAL A 351 -27.06 13.22 -25.42
CA VAL A 351 -27.06 12.37 -24.22
C VAL A 351 -26.67 10.94 -24.56
N LYS A 352 -27.11 10.43 -25.72
CA LYS A 352 -26.71 9.11 -26.21
C LYS A 352 -25.21 9.06 -26.49
N GLU A 353 -24.64 10.08 -27.13
CA GLU A 353 -23.20 10.19 -27.39
C GLU A 353 -22.39 10.25 -26.08
N LEU A 354 -22.86 10.98 -25.07
CA LEU A 354 -22.24 11.00 -23.74
C LEU A 354 -22.25 9.61 -23.07
N ILE A 355 -23.37 8.89 -23.14
CA ILE A 355 -23.50 7.52 -22.59
C ILE A 355 -22.61 6.54 -23.36
N ASP A 356 -22.69 6.52 -24.70
CA ASP A 356 -21.90 5.64 -25.56
C ASP A 356 -20.38 5.88 -25.34
N LYS A 357 -19.96 7.15 -25.16
CA LYS A 357 -18.58 7.51 -24.82
C LYS A 357 -18.18 7.03 -23.42
N PHE A 358 -18.95 7.39 -22.39
CA PHE A 358 -18.66 7.01 -21.00
C PHE A 358 -18.57 5.48 -20.83
N HIS A 359 -19.48 4.74 -21.47
CA HIS A 359 -19.46 3.28 -21.49
C HIS A 359 -18.18 2.74 -22.17
N SER A 360 -17.78 3.32 -23.30
CA SER A 360 -16.54 2.95 -24.00
C SER A 360 -15.29 3.23 -23.16
N ASP A 361 -15.22 4.37 -22.48
CA ASP A 361 -14.08 4.76 -21.63
C ASP A 361 -14.01 3.89 -20.36
N PHE A 362 -15.16 3.57 -19.77
CA PHE A 362 -15.28 2.61 -18.67
C PHE A 362 -14.74 1.23 -19.07
N LEU A 363 -15.20 0.68 -20.21
CA LEU A 363 -14.72 -0.60 -20.70
C LEU A 363 -13.22 -0.56 -21.00
N ALA A 364 -12.73 0.50 -21.65
CA ALA A 364 -11.30 0.64 -21.96
C ALA A 364 -10.42 0.70 -20.70
N SER A 365 -10.83 1.49 -19.70
CA SER A 365 -10.09 1.66 -18.44
C SER A 365 -10.11 0.39 -17.58
N MET A 366 -11.24 -0.32 -17.53
CA MET A 366 -11.34 -1.57 -16.78
C MET A 366 -10.63 -2.74 -17.49
N SER A 367 -10.68 -2.79 -18.83
CA SER A 367 -9.91 -3.76 -19.62
C SER A 367 -8.40 -3.54 -19.58
N ASP A 368 -7.90 -2.32 -19.32
CA ASP A 368 -6.48 -2.10 -19.09
C ASP A 368 -6.09 -2.28 -17.60
N ASP A 369 -6.01 -3.52 -17.12
CA ASP A 369 -5.51 -3.88 -15.78
C ASP A 369 -6.31 -3.28 -14.60
N LEU A 370 -7.62 -3.04 -14.79
CA LEU A 370 -8.54 -2.50 -13.78
C LEU A 370 -8.17 -1.06 -13.30
N HIS A 371 -8.07 -0.08 -14.21
CA HIS A 371 -7.86 1.34 -13.87
C HIS A 371 -9.10 2.02 -13.23
N THR A 372 -9.51 1.54 -12.06
CA THR A 372 -10.65 2.06 -11.28
C THR A 372 -10.55 3.55 -10.99
N ALA A 373 -9.33 4.07 -10.76
CA ALA A 373 -9.12 5.48 -10.45
C ALA A 373 -9.60 6.41 -11.57
N VAL A 374 -9.39 6.01 -12.84
CA VAL A 374 -9.84 6.74 -14.03
C VAL A 374 -11.36 6.72 -14.12
N VAL A 375 -11.97 5.54 -13.99
CA VAL A 375 -13.44 5.37 -13.98
C VAL A 375 -14.11 6.22 -12.89
N LEU A 376 -13.50 6.33 -11.71
CA LEU A 376 -14.02 7.16 -10.62
C LEU A 376 -13.98 8.67 -10.92
N ASP A 377 -13.03 9.13 -11.74
CA ASP A 377 -12.98 10.52 -12.20
C ASP A 377 -13.96 10.75 -13.38
N ASP A 378 -14.07 9.80 -14.32
CA ASP A 378 -14.96 9.88 -15.50
C ASP A 378 -16.45 9.91 -15.13
N LEU A 379 -16.85 9.26 -14.02
CA LEU A 379 -18.21 9.32 -13.45
C LEU A 379 -18.73 10.76 -13.26
N MET A 380 -17.84 11.74 -13.09
CA MET A 380 -18.22 13.14 -12.86
C MET A 380 -18.97 13.78 -14.03
N GLU A 381 -18.73 13.40 -15.28
CA GLU A 381 -19.45 13.96 -16.44
C GLU A 381 -20.93 13.51 -16.50
N PRO A 382 -21.26 12.21 -16.42
CA PRO A 382 -22.63 11.75 -16.23
C PRO A 382 -23.35 12.41 -15.04
N PHE A 383 -22.69 12.56 -13.87
CA PHE A 383 -23.30 13.24 -12.72
C PHE A 383 -23.55 14.75 -12.94
N LYS A 384 -22.65 15.46 -13.63
CA LYS A 384 -22.88 16.85 -14.07
C LYS A 384 -24.08 16.94 -15.03
N ALA A 385 -24.21 15.98 -15.94
CA ALA A 385 -25.33 15.92 -16.89
C ALA A 385 -26.67 15.65 -16.18
N ILE A 386 -26.71 14.70 -15.23
CA ILE A 386 -27.89 14.46 -14.36
C ILE A 386 -28.28 15.75 -13.63
N ASN A 387 -27.35 16.34 -12.86
CA ASN A 387 -27.59 17.56 -12.08
C ASN A 387 -28.05 18.75 -12.94
N SER A 388 -27.49 18.91 -14.14
CA SER A 388 -27.89 19.97 -15.07
C SER A 388 -29.29 19.77 -15.64
N ASN A 389 -29.71 18.52 -15.85
CA ASN A 389 -31.04 18.18 -16.34
C ASN A 389 -32.10 18.21 -15.23
N LEU A 390 -31.76 17.86 -13.98
CA LEU A 390 -32.63 18.04 -12.81
C LEU A 390 -32.99 19.52 -12.56
N LYS A 391 -32.06 20.45 -12.82
CA LYS A 391 -32.36 21.90 -12.77
C LYS A 391 -33.39 22.32 -13.81
N LYS A 392 -33.34 21.76 -15.04
CA LYS A 392 -34.34 21.99 -16.10
C LYS A 392 -35.70 21.37 -15.77
N PHE A 393 -35.71 20.24 -15.05
CA PHE A 393 -36.91 19.46 -14.70
C PHE A 393 -37.93 20.24 -13.87
N LYS A 394 -37.48 21.25 -13.12
CA LYS A 394 -38.34 22.14 -12.31
C LYS A 394 -39.22 23.09 -13.16
N GLY A 395 -39.16 23.04 -14.50
CA GLY A 395 -39.97 23.85 -15.44
C GLY A 395 -41.12 23.09 -16.13
N LYS A 396 -42.26 23.77 -16.35
CA LYS A 396 -43.52 23.19 -16.91
C LYS A 396 -43.53 22.86 -18.42
N ARG A 397 -42.39 22.73 -19.12
CA ARG A 397 -42.36 22.44 -20.57
C ARG A 397 -41.40 21.29 -20.90
N GLN A 398 -41.93 20.31 -21.66
CA GLN A 398 -41.21 19.18 -22.28
C GLN A 398 -40.56 18.18 -21.31
N GLN A 399 -41.39 17.51 -20.50
CA GLN A 399 -40.92 16.49 -19.57
C GLN A 399 -40.40 15.20 -20.25
N LYS A 400 -41.03 14.70 -21.34
CA LYS A 400 -40.71 13.37 -21.90
C LYS A 400 -39.24 13.15 -22.32
N PRO A 401 -38.59 14.01 -23.16
CA PRO A 401 -37.19 13.80 -23.52
C PRO A 401 -36.26 13.89 -22.31
N LEU A 402 -36.57 14.78 -21.37
CA LEU A 402 -35.80 14.99 -20.16
C LEU A 402 -35.89 13.80 -19.18
N ILE A 403 -37.07 13.18 -19.07
CA ILE A 403 -37.28 11.94 -18.32
C ILE A 403 -36.44 10.80 -18.95
N LEU A 404 -36.47 10.64 -20.28
CA LEU A 404 -35.67 9.64 -20.99
C LEU A 404 -34.17 9.85 -20.81
N THR A 405 -33.70 11.10 -20.86
CA THR A 405 -32.32 11.48 -20.53
C THR A 405 -31.93 11.04 -19.12
N LEU A 406 -32.75 11.38 -18.12
CA LEU A 406 -32.46 11.06 -16.72
C LEU A 406 -32.49 9.55 -16.46
N PHE A 407 -33.47 8.81 -16.99
CA PHE A 407 -33.50 7.34 -16.89
C PHE A 407 -32.26 6.67 -17.51
N SER A 408 -31.83 7.15 -18.67
CA SER A 408 -30.70 6.55 -19.39
C SER A 408 -29.37 6.80 -18.67
N LEU A 409 -29.17 8.02 -18.17
CA LEU A 409 -28.00 8.38 -17.36
C LEU A 409 -28.02 7.69 -15.98
N GLU A 410 -29.18 7.62 -15.31
CA GLU A 410 -29.34 6.89 -14.04
C GLU A 410 -28.95 5.42 -14.21
N LYS A 411 -29.45 4.76 -15.26
CA LYS A 411 -29.15 3.35 -15.56
C LYS A 411 -27.65 3.15 -15.78
N GLU A 412 -27.04 3.90 -16.70
CA GLU A 412 -25.63 3.72 -17.05
C GLU A 412 -24.71 3.91 -15.83
N VAL A 413 -24.96 4.95 -15.04
CA VAL A 413 -24.20 5.22 -13.82
C VAL A 413 -24.40 4.11 -12.78
N LYS A 414 -25.63 3.61 -12.59
CA LYS A 414 -25.90 2.50 -11.66
C LYS A 414 -25.26 1.19 -12.12
N ASP A 415 -25.23 0.91 -13.42
CA ASP A 415 -24.58 -0.27 -13.99
C ASP A 415 -23.06 -0.23 -13.69
N VAL A 416 -22.39 0.91 -13.92
CA VAL A 416 -20.96 1.09 -13.58
C VAL A 416 -20.70 1.04 -12.07
N LEU A 417 -21.51 1.72 -11.24
CA LEU A 417 -21.37 1.66 -9.78
C LEU A 417 -21.59 0.24 -9.23
N GLY A 418 -22.45 -0.55 -9.87
CA GLY A 418 -22.66 -1.97 -9.54
C GLY A 418 -21.41 -2.82 -9.77
N VAL A 419 -20.66 -2.57 -10.85
CA VAL A 419 -19.36 -3.23 -11.11
C VAL A 419 -18.30 -2.80 -10.09
N LEU A 420 -18.27 -1.51 -9.73
CA LEU A 420 -17.35 -1.00 -8.71
C LEU A 420 -17.74 -1.38 -7.27
N GLY A 421 -18.91 -1.97 -7.05
CA GLY A 421 -19.44 -2.27 -5.72
C GLY A 421 -19.74 -1.02 -4.88
N LEU A 422 -20.08 0.10 -5.54
CA LEU A 422 -20.46 1.37 -4.92
C LEU A 422 -21.97 1.62 -4.93
N LEU A 423 -22.77 0.68 -5.42
CA LEU A 423 -24.23 0.74 -5.42
C LEU A 423 -24.81 -0.08 -4.26
N ASP A 424 -25.63 0.57 -3.45
CA ASP A 424 -26.42 -0.02 -2.37
C ASP A 424 -27.92 0.10 -2.70
N SER A 425 -28.75 -0.58 -1.92
CA SER A 425 -30.19 -0.74 -2.08
C SER A 425 -31.02 0.53 -1.82
N SER A 426 -30.55 1.45 -0.96
CA SER A 426 -31.33 2.59 -0.49
C SER A 426 -30.49 3.87 -0.41
N CYS A 427 -30.72 4.80 -1.35
CA CYS A 427 -29.99 6.07 -1.35
C CYS A 427 -30.25 6.92 -0.10
N THR A 428 -31.47 6.87 0.44
CA THR A 428 -31.85 7.60 1.66
C THR A 428 -31.08 7.11 2.88
N GLU A 429 -30.93 5.80 3.04
CA GLU A 429 -30.22 5.20 4.18
C GLU A 429 -28.72 5.51 4.13
N VAL A 430 -28.08 5.36 2.97
CA VAL A 430 -26.65 5.70 2.80
C VAL A 430 -26.40 7.19 3.07
N LEU A 431 -27.29 8.09 2.60
CA LEU A 431 -27.18 9.53 2.88
C LEU A 431 -27.33 9.85 4.37
N GLN A 432 -28.25 9.17 5.08
CA GLN A 432 -28.39 9.34 6.53
C GLN A 432 -27.16 8.78 7.27
N GLN A 433 -26.70 7.57 6.95
CA GLN A 433 -25.52 6.99 7.58
C GLN A 433 -24.26 7.85 7.36
N LEU A 434 -24.07 8.42 6.16
CA LEU A 434 -22.97 9.36 5.89
C LEU A 434 -23.07 10.63 6.76
N LYS A 435 -24.28 11.14 6.97
CA LYS A 435 -24.55 12.26 7.88
C LYS A 435 -24.27 11.90 9.34
N ASP A 436 -24.77 10.77 9.82
CA ASP A 436 -24.58 10.29 11.19
C ASP A 436 -23.08 10.09 11.50
N LYS A 437 -22.32 9.53 10.55
CA LYS A 437 -20.86 9.40 10.64
C LYS A 437 -20.18 10.75 10.69
N ALA A 438 -20.59 11.73 9.88
CA ALA A 438 -20.04 13.08 9.92
C ALA A 438 -20.36 13.81 11.24
N LEU A 439 -21.58 13.67 11.77
CA LEU A 439 -21.98 14.19 13.09
C LEU A 439 -21.14 13.58 14.22
N SER A 440 -20.93 12.26 14.19
CA SER A 440 -20.06 11.55 15.14
C SER A 440 -18.62 12.06 15.10
N ARG A 441 -18.06 12.34 13.90
CA ARG A 441 -16.72 12.95 13.77
C ARG A 441 -16.71 14.41 14.23
N ALA A 442 -17.77 15.18 13.97
CA ALA A 442 -17.90 16.58 14.39
C ALA A 442 -18.14 16.78 15.90
N GLY A 443 -18.44 15.71 16.63
CA GLY A 443 -18.85 15.76 18.04
C GLY A 443 -20.17 16.52 18.23
N LEU A 444 -21.12 16.35 17.31
CA LEU A 444 -22.40 17.05 17.28
C LEU A 444 -23.57 16.07 17.14
N ILE A 445 -24.75 16.49 17.57
CA ILE A 445 -26.05 15.85 17.22
C ILE A 445 -26.78 16.71 16.19
N GLU A 446 -27.73 16.12 15.44
CA GLU A 446 -28.40 16.84 14.34
C GLU A 446 -29.17 18.07 14.84
N GLU A 447 -29.77 18.01 16.04
CA GLU A 447 -30.46 19.13 16.67
C GLU A 447 -29.55 20.35 16.90
N GLN A 448 -28.27 20.13 17.22
CA GLN A 448 -27.29 21.21 17.38
C GLN A 448 -26.95 21.87 16.05
N VAL A 449 -26.85 21.07 14.97
CA VAL A 449 -26.62 21.59 13.62
C VAL A 449 -27.84 22.38 13.13
N LEU A 450 -29.05 21.89 13.40
CA LEU A 450 -30.29 22.59 13.07
C LEU A 450 -30.43 23.91 13.87
N GLN A 451 -30.12 23.93 15.16
CA GLN A 451 -30.11 25.17 15.94
C GLN A 451 -29.10 26.20 15.40
N LEU A 452 -27.88 25.76 15.05
CA LEU A 452 -26.88 26.64 14.43
C LEU A 452 -27.35 27.16 13.06
N ILE A 453 -28.10 26.37 12.29
CA ILE A 453 -28.72 26.82 11.04
C ILE A 453 -29.80 27.87 11.31
N GLU A 454 -30.64 27.71 12.34
CA GLU A 454 -31.64 28.71 12.75
C GLU A 454 -30.99 30.02 13.22
N ASP A 455 -30.02 29.94 14.12
CA ASP A 455 -29.25 31.08 14.64
C ASP A 455 -28.57 31.86 13.50
N ARG A 456 -28.03 31.14 12.51
CA ARG A 456 -27.47 31.71 11.28
C ARG A 456 -28.53 32.37 10.41
N ASN A 457 -29.70 31.74 10.23
CA ASN A 457 -30.78 32.31 9.41
C ASN A 457 -31.30 33.61 10.04
N LEU A 458 -31.51 33.63 11.36
CA LEU A 458 -31.86 34.83 12.12
C LEU A 458 -30.80 35.94 12.00
N ALA A 459 -29.51 35.58 12.09
CA ALA A 459 -28.42 36.52 11.86
C ALA A 459 -28.47 37.12 10.43
N ARG A 460 -28.80 36.33 9.41
CA ARG A 460 -28.97 36.81 8.02
C ARG A 460 -30.16 37.74 7.85
N GLU A 461 -31.29 37.45 8.52
CA GLU A 461 -32.47 38.32 8.52
C GLU A 461 -32.19 39.68 9.18
N ASN A 462 -31.46 39.67 10.30
CA ASN A 462 -30.99 40.87 11.00
C ASN A 462 -29.84 41.60 10.28
N LYS A 463 -29.30 41.05 9.18
CA LYS A 463 -28.11 41.53 8.45
C LYS A 463 -26.80 41.47 9.26
N GLU A 464 -26.75 40.64 10.30
CA GLU A 464 -25.55 40.28 11.09
C GLU A 464 -24.65 39.30 10.30
N TYR A 465 -24.15 39.70 9.13
CA TYR A 465 -23.44 38.81 8.21
C TYR A 465 -22.20 38.15 8.83
N GLU A 466 -21.41 38.90 9.62
CA GLU A 466 -20.22 38.38 10.32
C GLU A 466 -20.55 37.18 11.24
N LYS A 467 -21.68 37.25 11.96
CA LYS A 467 -22.15 36.17 12.82
C LYS A 467 -22.65 34.96 12.01
N SER A 468 -23.37 35.22 10.92
CA SER A 468 -23.77 34.17 9.95
C SER A 468 -22.57 33.41 9.39
N ASP A 469 -21.53 34.14 8.99
CA ASP A 469 -20.34 33.52 8.39
C ASP A 469 -19.43 32.87 9.45
N LYS A 470 -19.39 33.38 10.68
CA LYS A 470 -18.78 32.69 11.82
C LYS A 470 -19.42 31.32 12.07
N ILE A 471 -20.75 31.23 12.15
CA ILE A 471 -21.46 29.95 12.35
C ILE A 471 -21.21 28.99 11.18
N ARG A 472 -21.25 29.50 9.93
CA ARG A 472 -20.90 28.70 8.74
C ARG A 472 -19.47 28.15 8.83
N LYS A 473 -18.51 28.95 9.29
CA LYS A 473 -17.12 28.54 9.46
C LYS A 473 -16.96 27.50 10.57
N GLU A 474 -17.60 27.69 11.72
CA GLU A 474 -17.56 26.74 12.84
C GLU A 474 -18.10 25.35 12.48
N LEU A 475 -19.11 25.27 11.61
CA LEU A 475 -19.59 24.00 11.05
C LEU A 475 -18.63 23.44 9.99
N TYR A 476 -18.12 24.28 9.09
CA TYR A 476 -17.20 23.86 8.03
C TYR A 476 -15.86 23.33 8.58
N ASP A 477 -15.32 23.99 9.61
CA ASP A 477 -14.12 23.58 10.34
C ASP A 477 -14.30 22.19 11.02
N LYS A 478 -15.55 21.77 11.25
CA LYS A 478 -15.95 20.44 11.75
C LYS A 478 -16.35 19.43 10.64
N GLY A 479 -16.17 19.77 9.37
CA GLY A 479 -16.55 18.91 8.25
C GLY A 479 -18.04 18.93 7.89
N ILE A 480 -18.76 20.00 8.21
CA ILE A 480 -20.18 20.20 7.89
C ILE A 480 -20.35 21.43 6.99
N ALA A 481 -20.70 21.21 5.72
CA ALA A 481 -20.97 22.29 4.77
C ALA A 481 -22.47 22.64 4.73
N LEU A 482 -22.78 23.94 4.80
CA LEU A 482 -24.13 24.48 4.62
C LEU A 482 -24.39 24.90 3.18
N MET A 483 -25.57 24.56 2.66
CA MET A 483 -26.06 24.93 1.33
C MET A 483 -27.41 25.66 1.45
N ASP A 484 -27.47 26.89 0.95
CA ASP A 484 -28.70 27.70 0.96
C ASP A 484 -29.58 27.32 -0.26
N GLU A 485 -30.72 26.64 -0.04
CA GLU A 485 -31.69 26.32 -1.09
C GLU A 485 -32.94 27.21 -1.03
N PRO A 486 -33.74 27.29 -2.12
CA PRO A 486 -35.01 28.03 -2.13
C PRO A 486 -36.06 27.54 -1.12
N LYS A 487 -35.87 26.35 -0.52
CA LYS A 487 -36.74 25.78 0.52
C LYS A 487 -36.20 25.97 1.95
N GLY A 488 -34.98 26.47 2.11
CA GLY A 488 -34.27 26.57 3.38
C GLY A 488 -32.80 26.19 3.28
N THR A 489 -32.05 26.35 4.37
CA THR A 489 -30.65 25.93 4.47
C THR A 489 -30.58 24.43 4.78
N VAL A 490 -29.87 23.65 3.95
CA VAL A 490 -29.57 22.24 4.20
C VAL A 490 -28.09 22.05 4.50
N TRP A 491 -27.71 20.89 5.05
CA TRP A 491 -26.32 20.57 5.39
C TRP A 491 -25.89 19.22 4.79
N ARG A 492 -24.58 19.07 4.58
CA ARG A 492 -23.94 17.83 4.13
C ARG A 492 -22.56 17.64 4.78
N PRO A 493 -22.03 16.41 4.84
CA PRO A 493 -20.61 16.16 5.10
C PRO A 493 -19.73 16.93 4.09
N SER A 494 -18.54 17.34 4.51
CA SER A 494 -17.52 17.97 3.65
C SER A 494 -16.12 17.80 4.22
N GLU A 495 -15.10 17.85 3.36
CA GLU A 495 -13.70 17.91 3.80
C GLU A 495 -13.42 19.21 4.59
N PRO A 496 -12.95 19.13 5.85
CA PRO A 496 -12.58 20.30 6.65
C PRO A 496 -11.24 20.91 6.17
N PRO A 497 -10.98 22.19 6.45
CA PRO A 497 -9.78 22.88 5.99
C PRO A 497 -8.49 22.37 6.67
N GLU A 498 -7.36 22.60 6.00
CA GLU A 498 -6.04 22.10 6.43
C GLU A 498 -5.65 22.59 7.83
N GLY A 499 -5.12 21.67 8.65
CA GLY A 499 -4.60 21.97 9.99
C GLY A 499 -5.55 21.69 11.16
N ILE A 500 -6.83 21.37 10.92
CA ILE A 500 -7.82 21.11 12.00
C ILE A 500 -8.00 19.61 12.28
N LEU A 501 -7.74 18.73 11.30
CA LEU A 501 -7.92 17.27 11.38
C LEU A 501 -7.09 16.56 12.48
N SER A 502 -6.07 17.20 13.06
CA SER A 502 -5.20 16.60 14.08
C SER A 502 -5.74 16.68 15.52
N ALA A 503 -6.96 17.18 15.73
CA ALA A 503 -7.48 17.52 17.06
C ALA A 503 -8.41 16.48 17.70
N LEU A 504 -8.71 15.37 17.03
CA LEU A 504 -9.50 14.26 17.59
C LEU A 504 -8.56 13.08 17.89
N PRO A 505 -8.13 12.89 19.14
CA PRO A 505 -7.26 11.76 19.48
C PRO A 505 -7.99 10.43 19.27
N LEU A 506 -7.30 9.47 18.65
CA LEU A 506 -7.76 8.08 18.50
C LEU A 506 -8.05 7.38 19.84
N CYS A 507 -7.56 7.93 20.95
CA CYS A 507 -7.64 7.34 22.29
C CYS A 507 -8.97 7.57 23.02
N ASP A 508 -9.71 8.66 22.74
CA ASP A 508 -10.80 9.11 23.62
C ASP A 508 -12.14 8.37 23.42
N TYR A 509 -12.23 7.44 22.47
CA TYR A 509 -13.37 6.53 22.31
C TYR A 509 -13.22 5.18 23.04
N TRP A 510 -12.02 4.86 23.56
CA TRP A 510 -11.72 3.56 24.18
C TRP A 510 -12.07 3.51 25.68
N GLY A 511 -13.36 3.77 25.95
CA GLY A 511 -13.93 3.90 27.29
C GLY A 511 -14.66 2.69 27.87
N ILE A 512 -14.67 1.51 27.22
CA ILE A 512 -15.06 0.23 27.86
C ILE A 512 -14.15 -0.90 27.34
N HIS A 513 -13.07 -1.19 28.08
CA HIS A 513 -12.49 -2.53 28.16
C HIS A 513 -12.55 -3.01 29.62
N ARG A 514 -13.71 -3.56 29.99
CA ARG A 514 -13.84 -4.52 31.09
C ARG A 514 -14.66 -5.71 30.59
N PRO A 515 -14.30 -6.96 30.94
CA PRO A 515 -15.13 -8.11 30.60
C PRO A 515 -16.45 -8.00 31.37
N VAL A 516 -17.56 -7.90 30.64
CA VAL A 516 -18.90 -8.07 31.24
C VAL A 516 -19.10 -9.57 31.46
N SER A 517 -18.79 -10.03 32.67
CA SER A 517 -19.20 -11.36 33.11
C SER A 517 -20.73 -11.42 33.20
N SER A 518 -21.33 -12.37 32.49
CA SER A 518 -22.63 -13.00 32.79
C SER A 518 -23.76 -12.06 33.30
N ALA A 519 -24.63 -11.63 32.39
CA ALA A 519 -26.00 -11.21 32.70
C ALA A 519 -26.99 -11.93 31.75
N PRO A 520 -28.16 -12.38 32.21
CA PRO A 520 -28.93 -13.43 31.55
C PRO A 520 -29.83 -12.95 30.41
N VAL A 521 -30.01 -13.82 29.41
CA VAL A 521 -31.00 -13.65 28.33
C VAL A 521 -32.41 -13.77 28.92
N LEU A 522 -33.12 -12.65 29.03
CA LEU A 522 -34.54 -12.60 29.37
C LEU A 522 -35.40 -13.11 28.19
N ARG A 523 -35.58 -14.43 28.10
CA ARG A 523 -36.65 -15.02 27.29
C ARG A 523 -38.00 -14.62 27.91
N ARG A 524 -38.85 -13.93 27.14
CA ARG A 524 -40.28 -13.81 27.47
C ARG A 524 -40.95 -15.16 27.22
N THR A 525 -41.23 -15.89 28.29
CA THR A 525 -42.27 -16.92 28.29
C THR A 525 -43.65 -16.26 28.28
N LEU A 526 -44.51 -16.72 27.38
CA LEU A 526 -45.96 -16.62 27.54
C LEU A 526 -46.44 -18.02 27.88
N GLU A 527 -46.84 -18.23 29.13
CA GLU A 527 -47.56 -19.42 29.56
C GLU A 527 -49.06 -19.08 29.64
N GLU A 528 -49.86 -19.70 28.78
CA GLU A 528 -51.22 -20.10 29.16
C GLU A 528 -51.36 -21.57 28.75
N GLY A 529 -51.53 -22.45 29.74
CA GLY A 529 -51.45 -23.89 29.54
C GLY A 529 -52.80 -24.54 29.28
N PHE A 530 -52.78 -25.74 28.68
CA PHE A 530 -53.80 -26.76 28.92
C PHE A 530 -53.16 -28.15 28.93
N ALA A 531 -53.79 -29.08 29.63
CA ALA A 531 -53.14 -30.30 30.12
C ALA A 531 -53.25 -31.52 29.19
N SER A 532 -52.47 -32.54 29.56
CA SER A 532 -52.75 -33.98 29.47
C SER A 532 -52.29 -34.81 28.24
N SER A 533 -51.61 -35.91 28.62
CA SER A 533 -51.65 -37.26 28.06
C SER A 533 -51.03 -37.63 26.70
N SER A 534 -50.00 -38.49 26.84
CA SER A 534 -49.83 -39.80 26.20
C SER A 534 -49.38 -39.96 24.73
N SER A 535 -48.21 -40.61 24.63
CA SER A 535 -47.92 -41.83 23.84
C SER A 535 -47.71 -41.78 22.32
N VAL A 536 -46.50 -42.27 21.96
CA VAL A 536 -46.22 -43.24 20.86
C VAL A 536 -46.14 -42.71 19.42
N ALA A 537 -44.99 -42.95 18.80
CA ALA A 537 -44.70 -42.86 17.36
C ALA A 537 -44.88 -44.26 16.70
N PRO A 538 -44.56 -44.52 15.40
CA PRO A 538 -44.20 -43.62 14.29
C PRO A 538 -45.02 -43.90 13.00
N ASN A 539 -44.76 -43.16 11.90
CA ASN A 539 -44.43 -43.72 10.56
C ASN A 539 -44.42 -42.68 9.41
N PHE A 540 -43.38 -42.79 8.57
CA PHE A 540 -43.29 -42.28 7.18
C PHE A 540 -43.88 -43.33 6.18
N PRO A 541 -43.89 -43.18 4.83
CA PRO A 541 -43.46 -42.06 3.96
C PRO A 541 -44.39 -41.67 2.77
N VAL A 542 -44.17 -40.45 2.26
CA VAL A 542 -44.01 -40.02 0.84
C VAL A 542 -44.67 -40.79 -0.33
N ARG A 543 -45.52 -40.09 -1.11
CA ARG A 543 -45.59 -39.96 -2.61
C ARG A 543 -46.87 -39.19 -2.98
N ALA A 544 -47.02 -38.46 -4.09
CA ALA A 544 -46.13 -37.94 -5.15
C ALA A 544 -46.88 -36.84 -5.96
N SER A 545 -46.17 -36.02 -6.75
CA SER A 545 -46.68 -35.15 -7.85
C SER A 545 -47.76 -34.08 -7.51
N GLY A 546 -47.87 -32.94 -8.20
CA GLY A 546 -47.04 -32.38 -9.28
C GLY A 546 -47.76 -31.20 -9.97
N SER A 547 -46.98 -30.33 -10.61
CA SER A 547 -47.36 -29.33 -11.64
C SER A 547 -48.35 -28.17 -11.35
N SER A 548 -47.95 -27.03 -11.93
CA SER A 548 -48.76 -25.99 -12.62
C SER A 548 -49.65 -25.00 -11.83
N ASP A 549 -49.18 -23.74 -11.88
CA ASP A 549 -49.82 -22.59 -12.54
C ASP A 549 -50.29 -21.36 -11.75
N ARG A 550 -50.41 -20.27 -12.53
CA ARG A 550 -50.38 -18.85 -12.13
C ARG A 550 -51.77 -18.24 -11.86
N PHE A 551 -51.75 -16.93 -11.54
CA PHE A 551 -52.87 -15.99 -11.33
C PHE A 551 -53.55 -16.09 -9.93
N GLY A 552 -53.91 -14.99 -9.27
CA GLY A 552 -53.76 -13.58 -9.64
C GLY A 552 -54.25 -12.63 -8.54
N CYS A 553 -54.01 -11.31 -8.70
CA CYS A 553 -54.35 -10.27 -7.72
C CYS A 553 -55.82 -10.23 -7.27
N ARG A 554 -56.05 -9.76 -6.04
CA ARG A 554 -57.13 -8.80 -5.72
C ARG A 554 -56.80 -7.93 -4.50
N GLN A 555 -56.99 -6.62 -4.64
CA GLN A 555 -56.98 -5.65 -3.55
C GLN A 555 -58.31 -5.70 -2.76
N VAL A 556 -58.28 -5.19 -1.52
CA VAL A 556 -59.48 -4.74 -0.79
C VAL A 556 -59.20 -3.35 -0.24
N HIS A 557 -60.10 -2.40 -0.52
CA HIS A 557 -60.12 -1.05 0.08
C HIS A 557 -60.95 -1.03 1.36
N CYS A 558 -60.58 -0.17 2.32
CA CYS A 558 -61.53 0.50 3.22
C CYS A 558 -61.02 1.89 3.63
N PHE A 559 -61.94 2.84 3.70
CA PHE A 559 -61.84 4.25 4.13
C PHE A 559 -62.78 4.42 5.38
N PRO A 560 -63.12 5.63 5.89
CA PRO A 560 -62.30 6.75 6.36
C PRO A 560 -62.77 7.28 7.76
N ALA A 561 -62.05 8.23 8.38
CA ALA A 561 -62.69 9.32 9.15
C ALA A 561 -61.73 10.49 9.51
N ARG A 562 -62.14 11.71 9.14
CA ARG A 562 -62.21 12.98 9.92
C ARG A 562 -61.12 13.33 10.98
N SER A 563 -60.79 14.60 11.26
CA SER A 563 -60.95 15.93 10.63
C SER A 563 -60.45 16.97 11.64
N LEU A 564 -59.83 18.08 11.22
CA LEU A 564 -60.00 19.40 11.87
C LEU A 564 -59.43 20.53 11.01
N VAL A 565 -59.95 21.74 11.24
CA VAL A 565 -59.76 22.95 10.42
C VAL A 565 -59.21 24.06 11.32
N PHE A 566 -58.31 24.89 10.79
CA PHE A 566 -58.23 26.29 11.20
C PHE A 566 -57.86 27.19 10.01
N GLN A 567 -58.61 28.28 9.83
CA GLN A 567 -58.31 29.35 8.88
C GLN A 567 -57.65 30.51 9.63
N SER A 568 -56.79 31.26 8.94
CA SER A 568 -56.52 32.66 9.26
C SER A 568 -56.25 33.45 7.98
N PHE A 569 -56.79 34.67 7.92
CA PHE A 569 -56.72 35.61 6.80
C PHE A 569 -55.72 36.72 7.13
N SER A 570 -54.98 37.23 6.14
CA SER A 570 -54.80 38.68 5.97
C SER A 570 -54.34 39.06 4.56
N GLU A 571 -54.63 40.30 4.15
CA GLU A 571 -54.50 40.80 2.78
C GLU A 571 -53.41 41.89 2.61
N LYS A 572 -52.91 42.01 1.36
CA LYS A 572 -52.49 43.24 0.65
C LYS A 572 -51.43 44.18 1.28
N MET A 573 -50.35 44.43 0.52
CA MET A 573 -50.19 45.73 -0.18
C MET A 573 -49.17 45.67 -1.34
N GLN A 574 -49.10 46.73 -2.15
CA GLN A 574 -48.40 46.82 -3.44
C GLN A 574 -47.21 47.83 -3.44
N ARG A 575 -46.43 47.81 -4.55
CA ARG A 575 -45.43 48.81 -5.03
C ARG A 575 -44.04 48.69 -4.36
N GLY A 576 -42.91 49.01 -5.01
CA GLY A 576 -42.70 49.61 -6.34
C GLY A 576 -41.26 49.48 -6.88
N ARG A 577 -40.95 50.16 -8.01
CA ARG A 577 -39.76 49.98 -8.88
C ARG A 577 -38.48 50.74 -8.44
N GLY A 578 -37.31 50.24 -8.86
CA GLY A 578 -36.33 51.01 -9.69
C GLY A 578 -34.98 51.48 -9.10
N GLY A 579 -33.93 51.55 -9.96
CA GLY A 579 -32.56 52.04 -9.67
C GLY A 579 -31.52 50.89 -9.51
N ARG A 580 -30.37 50.72 -10.23
CA ARG A 580 -29.40 51.62 -10.92
C ARG A 580 -28.73 52.62 -9.96
N ASP A 581 -27.40 52.72 -9.77
CA ASP A 581 -26.23 52.53 -10.68
C ASP A 581 -24.90 52.20 -9.93
N ASP A 582 -23.81 52.12 -10.71
CA ASP A 582 -22.39 51.77 -10.44
C ASP A 582 -21.65 52.47 -9.27
N PHE A 583 -20.52 51.87 -8.81
CA PHE A 583 -19.20 52.53 -8.76
C PHE A 583 -18.00 51.56 -8.57
N PHE A 584 -16.85 51.88 -9.19
CA PHE A 584 -15.56 51.15 -9.10
C PHE A 584 -14.69 51.63 -7.90
N GLY A 585 -13.68 50.84 -7.47
CA GLY A 585 -12.62 51.33 -6.58
C GLY A 585 -11.53 50.32 -6.17
N PHE A 586 -10.38 50.38 -6.84
CA PHE A 586 -9.11 49.68 -6.54
C PHE A 586 -8.56 49.88 -5.10
N GLY A 587 -7.67 48.97 -4.66
CA GLY A 587 -6.61 49.35 -3.70
C GLY A 587 -5.91 48.20 -2.95
N ASP A 588 -4.83 47.66 -3.51
CA ASP A 588 -3.82 46.86 -2.77
C ASP A 588 -2.65 47.76 -2.34
N PRO A 589 -2.14 47.65 -1.10
CA PRO A 589 -0.78 48.12 -0.80
C PRO A 589 0.04 47.22 0.17
N PHE A 590 1.21 46.77 -0.29
CA PHE A 590 2.28 46.19 0.54
C PHE A 590 3.30 47.23 1.04
N ALA A 591 3.71 47.14 2.32
CA ALA A 591 5.02 47.54 2.91
C ALA A 591 5.00 47.25 4.44
N GLY A 592 6.07 46.94 5.19
CA GLY A 592 7.49 46.66 4.91
C GLY A 592 8.35 46.79 6.21
N PHE A 593 9.50 46.08 6.32
CA PHE A 593 10.53 46.12 7.41
C PHE A 593 10.09 45.69 8.85
N GLY A 594 10.93 45.13 9.76
CA GLY A 594 12.32 44.63 9.75
C GLY A 594 12.94 44.59 11.18
N GLY A 595 13.87 43.67 11.54
CA GLY A 595 14.73 43.83 12.75
C GLY A 595 15.27 42.61 13.55
N PHE A 596 16.58 42.33 13.40
CA PHE A 596 17.64 41.88 14.36
C PHE A 596 17.43 40.91 15.58
N GLY A 597 18.35 39.91 15.71
CA GLY A 597 18.76 39.28 17.01
C GLY A 597 19.43 37.87 16.93
N ARG A 598 20.64 37.67 17.51
CA ARG A 598 21.43 36.40 17.64
C ARG A 598 21.96 36.22 19.10
N PRO A 599 22.69 35.15 19.55
CA PRO A 599 23.39 34.00 18.88
C PRO A 599 22.87 32.60 19.38
N GLY A 600 23.50 31.40 19.22
CA GLY A 600 24.69 30.87 18.46
C GLY A 600 25.52 29.80 19.23
N SER A 601 26.53 29.18 18.58
CA SER A 601 27.51 28.13 19.07
C SER A 601 26.97 26.68 19.27
N LEU A 602 27.63 25.57 18.88
CA LEU A 602 28.98 25.28 18.32
C LEU A 602 29.00 23.97 17.47
N ILE A 603 30.06 23.79 16.65
CA ILE A 603 30.57 22.58 15.93
C ILE A 603 30.68 22.78 14.40
N SER A 604 31.88 23.12 13.94
CA SER A 604 32.32 23.00 12.54
C SER A 604 33.85 22.76 12.50
N SER A 605 34.26 21.53 12.16
CA SER A 605 35.68 21.18 11.97
C SER A 605 35.89 19.77 11.41
N PHE A 606 35.49 19.48 10.16
CA PHE A 606 35.75 18.17 9.54
C PHE A 606 36.18 18.13 8.07
N PHE A 607 36.11 19.22 7.30
CA PHE A 607 36.51 19.20 5.87
C PHE A 607 37.42 20.38 5.50
N GLY A 608 38.71 20.07 5.28
CA GLY A 608 39.67 21.02 4.71
C GLY A 608 39.66 21.01 3.19
N GLY A 609 39.41 22.16 2.57
CA GLY A 609 39.68 22.43 1.14
C GLY A 609 38.49 22.29 0.19
N ARG A 610 37.79 23.41 -0.04
CA ARG A 610 36.57 23.63 -0.86
C ARG A 610 35.32 22.88 -0.39
N ASP A 611 34.24 23.64 -0.24
CA ASP A 611 32.92 23.17 0.16
C ASP A 611 32.28 22.30 -0.95
N PRO A 612 31.85 21.06 -0.67
CA PRO A 612 31.10 20.23 -1.61
C PRO A 612 29.62 20.62 -1.78
N PHE A 613 29.14 21.68 -1.12
CA PHE A 613 27.71 22.06 -1.08
C PHE A 613 27.30 23.31 -1.88
N ASP A 614 28.18 23.81 -2.76
CA ASP A 614 27.85 24.80 -3.80
C ASP A 614 27.14 24.09 -4.97
N ASP A 615 25.95 23.55 -4.70
CA ASP A 615 25.08 22.90 -5.70
C ASP A 615 24.13 23.95 -6.32
N PRO A 616 24.24 24.22 -7.65
CA PRO A 616 23.38 25.18 -8.34
C PRO A 616 21.88 24.90 -8.14
N PHE A 617 21.50 23.64 -7.90
CA PHE A 617 20.13 23.24 -7.64
C PHE A 617 19.49 24.04 -6.49
N PHE A 618 20.21 24.38 -5.42
CA PHE A 618 19.62 25.16 -4.31
C PHE A 618 19.62 26.68 -4.53
N THR A 619 20.29 27.17 -5.59
CA THR A 619 20.20 28.59 -6.00
C THR A 619 19.02 28.85 -6.94
N GLN A 620 18.63 27.85 -7.74
CA GLN A 620 17.44 27.90 -8.61
C GLN A 620 16.74 26.51 -8.69
N PRO A 621 16.11 26.04 -7.59
CA PRO A 621 15.54 24.69 -7.50
C PRO A 621 14.38 24.47 -8.49
N PHE A 622 13.61 25.52 -8.73
CA PHE A 622 12.48 25.51 -9.66
C PHE A 622 12.89 25.85 -11.10
N GLY A 623 14.07 26.45 -11.33
CA GLY A 623 14.54 26.79 -12.67
C GLY A 623 15.23 25.60 -13.36
N SER A 624 16.13 24.94 -12.63
CA SER A 624 17.01 23.89 -13.20
C SER A 624 16.30 22.58 -13.56
N LEU A 625 15.18 22.24 -12.91
CA LEU A 625 14.36 21.07 -13.25
C LEU A 625 13.16 21.37 -14.17
N MET A 626 12.71 22.63 -14.26
CA MET A 626 11.52 23.00 -15.06
C MET A 626 11.87 23.69 -16.39
N GLY A 627 13.13 24.10 -16.59
CA GLY A 627 13.60 24.69 -17.83
C GLY A 627 13.67 23.68 -18.99
N PRO A 628 13.50 24.12 -20.26
CA PRO A 628 13.47 23.24 -21.41
C PRO A 628 14.87 22.75 -21.86
N SER A 629 15.59 21.99 -21.02
CA SER A 629 16.77 21.20 -21.45
C SER A 629 17.17 20.09 -20.46
N MET A 630 16.52 18.93 -20.54
CA MET A 630 17.03 17.65 -19.97
C MET A 630 17.53 16.67 -21.06
N LEU A 631 17.32 17.00 -22.34
CA LEU A 631 17.85 16.26 -23.49
C LEU A 631 18.74 17.18 -24.32
N GLY A 632 20.03 16.85 -24.40
CA GLY A 632 20.92 17.41 -25.43
C GLY A 632 20.48 16.96 -26.82
N PRO A 633 20.85 17.69 -27.90
CA PRO A 633 20.19 17.53 -29.19
C PRO A 633 20.40 16.14 -29.81
N SER A 634 19.32 15.58 -30.34
CA SER A 634 19.39 14.50 -31.32
C SER A 634 20.33 14.89 -32.46
N MET A 635 21.14 13.94 -32.94
CA MET A 635 21.68 14.06 -34.29
C MET A 635 20.51 14.21 -35.27
N PHE A 636 20.71 14.96 -36.37
CA PHE A 636 19.70 15.34 -37.38
C PHE A 636 18.74 16.50 -37.03
N ALA A 637 19.28 17.72 -36.85
CA ALA A 637 18.72 18.96 -37.41
C ALA A 637 19.81 20.06 -37.39
N GLY A 638 19.77 21.05 -38.29
CA GLY A 638 20.86 22.03 -38.47
C GLY A 638 20.45 23.50 -38.39
N GLN A 639 21.47 24.36 -38.21
CA GLN A 639 21.51 25.83 -38.33
C GLN A 639 20.64 26.70 -37.40
N GLY A 640 21.29 27.66 -36.72
CA GLY A 640 20.65 28.83 -36.08
C GLY A 640 21.36 29.30 -34.80
N SER A 641 21.65 30.60 -34.68
CA SER A 641 22.29 31.25 -33.50
C SER A 641 21.26 32.19 -32.81
N LEU A 642 21.46 32.88 -31.67
CA LEU A 642 22.51 33.86 -31.30
C LEU A 642 22.22 34.44 -29.86
N PHE A 643 23.21 34.56 -28.93
CA PHE A 643 23.23 35.27 -27.61
C PHE A 643 22.17 34.97 -26.48
N GLY A 644 22.42 35.11 -25.16
CA GLY A 644 23.68 35.31 -24.38
C GLY A 644 23.49 35.82 -22.92
N GLU A 645 24.16 35.18 -21.92
CA GLU A 645 24.70 35.71 -20.62
C GLU A 645 23.78 36.42 -19.56
N THR A 646 24.07 36.53 -18.24
CA THR A 646 25.26 36.28 -17.36
C THR A 646 24.87 35.93 -15.87
N SER A 647 25.84 35.82 -14.95
CA SER A 647 25.81 35.06 -13.66
C SER A 647 25.99 35.83 -12.32
N ASN A 648 26.03 35.07 -11.20
CA ASN A 648 26.64 35.32 -9.85
C ASN A 648 25.71 35.74 -8.66
N ALA A 649 26.01 35.47 -7.37
CA ALA A 649 26.79 34.41 -6.67
C ALA A 649 26.72 34.56 -5.12
N GLY A 650 26.72 33.46 -4.35
CA GLY A 650 27.13 33.35 -2.92
C GLY A 650 26.18 33.91 -1.83
N PHE A 651 26.30 33.53 -0.54
CA PHE A 651 27.06 32.44 0.10
C PHE A 651 26.46 32.12 1.51
N LEU A 652 26.71 30.93 2.07
CA LEU A 652 26.20 30.44 3.37
C LEU A 652 26.95 31.02 4.60
N GLU A 653 26.36 31.00 5.82
CA GLU A 653 26.68 29.98 6.86
C GLU A 653 25.89 30.05 8.20
N GLN A 654 25.93 28.94 8.94
CA GLN A 654 25.07 28.55 10.07
C GLN A 654 25.73 28.76 11.46
N ALA A 655 24.97 28.51 12.53
CA ALA A 655 25.45 28.11 13.87
C ALA A 655 24.27 27.53 14.71
N PRO A 656 24.50 26.63 15.71
CA PRO A 656 23.73 25.38 15.82
C PRO A 656 23.01 25.08 17.18
N PRO A 657 23.28 24.02 17.98
CA PRO A 657 22.35 22.89 18.18
C PRO A 657 21.97 22.53 19.64
N VAL A 658 20.93 21.71 19.88
CA VAL A 658 20.82 20.77 21.04
C VAL A 658 19.97 19.51 20.74
N ASN A 659 20.53 18.35 21.10
CA ASN A 659 20.03 17.00 21.44
C ASN A 659 18.98 16.18 20.64
N LYS A 660 19.43 14.95 20.40
CA LYS A 660 18.78 13.75 19.85
C LYS A 660 17.82 13.08 20.85
N SER A 661 16.80 12.39 20.33
CA SER A 661 16.42 11.04 20.78
C SER A 661 16.34 10.10 19.55
N LYS A 662 16.44 8.78 19.76
CA LYS A 662 16.64 7.79 18.67
C LYS A 662 15.30 7.26 18.13
N GLY A 663 15.21 7.04 16.82
CA GLY A 663 14.07 6.41 16.14
C GLY A 663 14.19 4.87 16.01
N PRO A 664 13.10 4.17 15.67
CA PRO A 664 12.94 2.73 15.91
C PRO A 664 13.45 1.81 14.79
N ILE A 665 13.44 0.51 15.11
CA ILE A 665 13.94 -0.62 14.31
C ILE A 665 12.74 -1.40 13.76
N ILE A 666 12.77 -1.79 12.47
CA ILE A 666 11.73 -2.64 11.86
C ILE A 666 11.62 -3.94 12.64
N GLN A 667 10.39 -4.32 13.04
CA GLN A 667 10.12 -5.52 13.82
C GLN A 667 9.50 -6.61 12.93
N GLU A 668 10.14 -7.78 12.93
CA GLU A 668 9.50 -9.04 12.56
C GLU A 668 9.00 -9.68 13.85
N LEU A 669 7.85 -10.34 13.81
CA LEU A 669 7.44 -11.27 14.87
C LEU A 669 7.72 -12.68 14.35
N SER A 670 8.68 -13.33 14.99
CA SER A 670 9.13 -14.71 14.81
C SER A 670 8.01 -15.70 15.16
N ASP A 671 7.93 -16.80 14.42
CA ASP A 671 7.18 -18.02 14.81
C ASP A 671 8.11 -19.09 15.44
N ASP A 672 9.40 -18.76 15.66
CA ASP A 672 10.44 -19.63 16.25
C ASP A 672 11.15 -18.95 17.45
N ASP A 673 10.44 -18.81 18.58
CA ASP A 673 11.02 -18.45 19.89
C ASP A 673 10.68 -19.56 20.92
N ASP A 674 11.47 -20.63 20.91
CA ASP A 674 11.52 -21.59 22.01
C ASP A 674 12.57 -21.12 23.05
N ASP A 675 12.13 -20.68 24.22
CA ASP A 675 13.01 -20.48 25.38
C ASP A 675 12.37 -21.08 26.66
N ASP A 676 13.12 -21.95 27.32
CA ASP A 676 12.62 -22.95 28.26
C ASP A 676 12.63 -22.40 29.70
N GLY A 677 11.48 -21.93 30.18
CA GLY A 677 11.30 -21.31 31.49
C GLY A 677 11.20 -22.29 32.67
N GLY A 678 12.11 -23.26 32.78
CA GLY A 678 12.11 -24.26 33.86
C GLY A 678 12.50 -23.69 35.24
N GLU A 679 11.70 -23.97 36.27
CA GLU A 679 11.93 -23.48 37.63
C GLU A 679 13.22 -24.07 38.27
N GLY A 680 14.09 -23.20 38.79
CA GLY A 680 15.35 -23.61 39.42
C GLY A 680 15.26 -23.83 40.93
N GLU A 681 15.22 -25.09 41.39
CA GLU A 681 15.53 -25.44 42.78
C GLU A 681 17.03 -25.74 43.00
N LYS A 682 17.63 -24.91 43.87
CA LYS A 682 18.84 -25.07 44.71
C LYS A 682 19.88 -26.16 44.39
N ALA A 683 21.12 -25.68 44.25
CA ALA A 683 22.34 -26.47 44.16
C ALA A 683 22.72 -27.26 45.43
N ASP A 684 23.49 -28.35 45.25
CA ASP A 684 24.66 -28.60 46.10
C ASP A 684 25.79 -29.35 45.34
N LYS A 685 26.97 -29.43 45.98
CA LYS A 685 28.31 -29.72 45.41
C LYS A 685 28.53 -31.16 44.90
N GLU A 686 29.48 -31.34 43.96
CA GLU A 686 30.82 -31.88 44.31
C GLU A 686 31.87 -31.79 43.18
N GLN A 687 33.15 -31.83 43.57
CA GLN A 687 34.34 -31.79 42.71
C GLN A 687 34.76 -33.19 42.24
N LYS A 688 35.38 -33.31 41.06
CA LYS A 688 36.61 -34.13 40.89
C LYS A 688 37.39 -33.86 39.61
N GLU A 689 38.66 -34.25 39.66
CA GLU A 689 39.72 -33.80 38.76
C GLU A 689 39.95 -34.70 37.52
N ASN A 690 40.60 -34.08 36.55
CA ASN A 690 41.44 -34.59 35.45
C ASN A 690 42.34 -35.83 35.79
N PRO A 691 43.16 -36.37 34.84
CA PRO A 691 43.09 -36.34 33.36
C PRO A 691 43.39 -37.72 32.73
N ARG A 692 43.38 -37.84 31.38
CA ARG A 692 44.40 -38.66 30.68
C ARG A 692 44.69 -38.21 29.24
N LYS A 693 45.99 -38.10 28.94
CA LYS A 693 46.56 -37.79 27.62
C LYS A 693 46.51 -39.02 26.72
N HIS A 694 46.48 -38.84 25.40
CA HIS A 694 47.52 -39.37 24.51
C HIS A 694 47.60 -38.55 23.21
N SER A 695 48.67 -38.73 22.44
CA SER A 695 49.13 -37.83 21.38
C SER A 695 49.76 -38.60 20.22
N ARG A 696 50.03 -37.89 19.10
CA ARG A 696 50.74 -38.32 17.85
C ARG A 696 49.89 -39.13 16.85
N THR A 697 50.09 -39.07 15.52
CA THR A 697 50.91 -38.17 14.65
C THR A 697 50.45 -38.27 13.18
N SER A 698 50.61 -37.17 12.44
CA SER A 698 50.83 -37.01 10.99
C SER A 698 51.10 -38.25 10.10
N LYS A 699 50.55 -38.25 8.88
CA LYS A 699 51.32 -38.29 7.61
C LYS A 699 50.44 -38.10 6.36
N GLU A 700 50.79 -37.14 5.51
CA GLU A 700 50.53 -37.18 4.05
C GLU A 700 51.61 -38.00 3.34
N PRO A 701 51.36 -38.42 2.08
CA PRO A 701 52.33 -38.11 1.02
C PRO A 701 51.68 -37.63 -0.31
N PHE A 702 52.52 -37.18 -1.24
CA PHE A 702 52.20 -36.44 -2.48
C PHE A 702 52.91 -37.09 -3.72
N VAL A 703 52.55 -36.66 -4.95
CA VAL A 703 53.08 -37.05 -6.32
C VAL A 703 52.83 -38.52 -6.75
N GLN A 704 52.39 -38.90 -7.97
CA GLN A 704 52.81 -38.52 -9.33
C GLN A 704 51.76 -38.79 -10.45
N ASP A 705 51.74 -37.94 -11.48
CA ASP A 705 51.23 -38.21 -12.84
C ASP A 705 52.28 -38.94 -13.70
N PRO A 706 51.87 -39.58 -14.82
CA PRO A 706 52.51 -39.26 -16.11
C PRO A 706 51.59 -39.27 -17.37
N ASP A 707 51.72 -38.19 -18.14
CA ASP A 707 51.73 -37.99 -19.61
C ASP A 707 51.09 -38.96 -20.65
N GLU A 708 50.29 -38.33 -21.53
CA GLU A 708 50.19 -38.42 -23.02
C GLU A 708 50.02 -39.75 -23.81
N VAL A 709 49.16 -39.70 -24.85
CA VAL A 709 49.51 -39.79 -26.30
C VAL A 709 48.25 -39.58 -27.20
N GLU A 710 48.45 -39.02 -28.41
CA GLU A 710 47.43 -38.64 -29.42
C GLU A 710 46.91 -39.80 -30.34
N GLU A 711 45.81 -39.58 -31.09
CA GLU A 711 45.87 -39.22 -32.54
C GLU A 711 44.55 -38.55 -32.97
N LYS A 712 44.19 -38.60 -34.27
CA LYS A 712 43.84 -37.35 -34.97
C LYS A 712 43.01 -37.62 -36.24
N LYS A 713 42.32 -36.56 -36.72
CA LYS A 713 41.76 -36.40 -38.09
C LYS A 713 40.43 -37.15 -38.34
N SER A 714 39.56 -36.75 -39.29
CA SER A 714 39.65 -35.80 -40.43
C SER A 714 38.27 -35.12 -40.60
N ARG A 715 38.07 -33.79 -40.72
CA ARG A 715 38.61 -32.72 -41.61
C ARG A 715 37.97 -32.71 -43.02
N TYR A 716 37.33 -31.58 -43.39
CA TYR A 716 37.40 -30.78 -44.66
C TYR A 716 36.13 -29.89 -44.82
N MET A 717 36.07 -28.72 -45.50
CA MET A 717 36.97 -27.55 -45.67
C MET A 717 36.21 -26.48 -46.52
N GLN A 718 36.43 -25.17 -46.29
CA GLN A 718 36.53 -24.04 -47.27
C GLN A 718 35.82 -22.74 -46.79
N TYR A 719 36.19 -21.53 -47.27
CA TYR A 719 37.47 -20.78 -47.14
C TYR A 719 37.21 -19.29 -47.49
N ARG A 720 38.13 -18.38 -47.11
CA ARG A 720 38.24 -16.93 -47.45
C ARG A 720 37.30 -15.97 -46.67
N ASN A 721 37.73 -14.78 -46.24
CA ASN A 721 38.95 -13.98 -46.53
C ASN A 721 39.70 -13.51 -45.25
N ASN A 722 40.97 -13.10 -45.41
CA ASN A 722 41.92 -12.72 -44.33
C ASN A 722 42.36 -11.24 -44.38
N TYR A 723 43.05 -10.80 -43.30
CA TYR A 723 43.95 -9.63 -43.13
C TYR A 723 43.26 -8.26 -42.99
N ASN A 724 43.33 -7.54 -41.86
CA ASN A 724 44.49 -7.30 -40.98
C ASN A 724 44.10 -7.16 -39.49
N GLN A 725 44.85 -7.80 -38.59
CA GLN A 725 44.83 -7.51 -37.15
C GLN A 725 46.25 -7.18 -36.66
N SER A 726 46.49 -5.92 -36.36
CA SER A 726 47.49 -5.52 -35.36
C SER A 726 46.85 -5.62 -33.99
N ASN A 727 47.47 -6.34 -33.05
CA ASN A 727 46.95 -6.56 -31.71
C ASN A 727 47.30 -5.39 -30.78
N PRO A 728 46.33 -4.67 -30.18
CA PRO A 728 46.52 -3.99 -28.90
C PRO A 728 45.95 -4.84 -27.77
N MET A 729 46.62 -4.78 -26.61
CA MET A 729 46.25 -5.50 -25.39
C MET A 729 44.75 -5.46 -25.08
N GLN A 730 44.16 -6.61 -24.74
CA GLN A 730 42.79 -6.66 -24.20
C GLN A 730 42.70 -5.82 -22.93
N ALA A 731 42.07 -4.65 -23.04
CA ALA A 731 41.54 -3.96 -21.87
C ALA A 731 40.37 -4.79 -21.32
N GLN A 732 40.41 -5.13 -20.03
CA GLN A 732 39.26 -5.73 -19.35
C GLN A 732 38.10 -4.72 -19.40
N GLY A 733 37.02 -5.09 -20.08
CA GLY A 733 35.82 -4.25 -20.17
C GLY A 733 35.10 -4.19 -18.84
N HIS A 734 35.30 -3.11 -18.06
CA HIS A 734 34.51 -2.86 -16.87
C HIS A 734 33.08 -2.43 -17.27
N SER A 735 32.13 -3.36 -17.21
CA SER A 735 30.71 -3.07 -17.38
C SER A 735 30.18 -2.30 -16.17
N PHE A 736 29.39 -1.26 -16.46
CA PHE A 736 28.63 -0.50 -15.47
C PHE A 736 27.22 -0.28 -16.02
N THR A 737 26.24 -0.23 -15.12
CA THR A 737 24.85 0.03 -15.48
C THR A 737 24.49 1.46 -15.09
N PHE A 738 23.91 2.21 -16.02
CA PHE A 738 23.34 3.53 -15.78
C PHE A 738 21.82 3.47 -16.00
N GLN A 739 21.06 4.00 -15.04
CA GLN A 739 19.61 4.17 -15.12
C GLN A 739 19.29 5.63 -14.80
N SER A 740 18.35 6.23 -15.52
CA SER A 740 17.83 7.55 -15.19
C SER A 740 16.34 7.59 -15.47
N SER A 741 15.59 8.23 -14.58
CA SER A 741 14.16 8.48 -14.70
C SER A 741 13.85 9.93 -14.36
N THR A 742 12.99 10.57 -15.13
CA THR A 742 12.47 11.91 -14.83
C THR A 742 10.96 11.89 -14.99
N VAL A 743 10.26 12.44 -14.01
CA VAL A 743 8.79 12.51 -13.93
C VAL A 743 8.41 13.96 -13.68
N THR A 744 7.52 14.50 -14.51
CA THR A 744 7.08 15.90 -14.43
C THR A 744 5.56 15.97 -14.50
N TYR A 745 4.94 16.67 -13.57
CA TYR A 745 3.50 16.97 -13.55
C TYR A 745 3.27 18.46 -13.78
N GLY A 746 2.28 18.80 -14.59
CA GLY A 746 2.02 20.16 -15.05
C GLY A 746 0.58 20.39 -15.48
N GLY A 747 0.21 21.67 -15.61
CA GLY A 747 -1.09 22.12 -16.12
C GLY A 747 -0.92 23.15 -17.24
N PRO A 748 -1.99 23.88 -17.62
CA PRO A 748 -1.96 24.87 -18.70
C PRO A 748 -0.91 25.99 -18.52
N ASN A 749 -0.45 26.22 -17.29
CA ASN A 749 0.53 27.24 -16.92
C ASN A 749 1.96 26.67 -16.75
N GLY A 750 2.21 25.42 -17.14
CA GLY A 750 3.52 24.77 -17.08
C GLY A 750 3.63 23.65 -16.03
N ALA A 751 4.85 23.11 -15.91
CA ALA A 751 5.20 22.10 -14.92
C ALA A 751 5.24 22.69 -13.50
N TYR A 752 4.63 22.00 -12.54
CA TYR A 752 4.60 22.43 -11.14
C TYR A 752 5.24 21.43 -10.17
N TYR A 753 5.41 20.16 -10.57
CA TYR A 753 6.26 19.20 -9.87
C TYR A 753 7.21 18.51 -10.87
N THR A 754 8.48 18.35 -10.52
CA THR A 754 9.43 17.46 -11.23
C THR A 754 10.27 16.67 -10.24
N SER A 755 10.46 15.37 -10.51
CA SER A 755 11.41 14.48 -9.83
C SER A 755 12.33 13.83 -10.89
N SER A 756 13.64 13.83 -10.65
CA SER A 756 14.63 13.19 -11.50
C SER A 756 15.58 12.34 -10.67
N THR A 757 15.74 11.06 -10.99
CA THR A 757 16.64 10.14 -10.32
C THR A 757 17.60 9.50 -11.32
N ALA A 758 18.89 9.46 -10.98
CA ALA A 758 19.97 8.89 -11.79
C ALA A 758 20.81 7.95 -10.93
N ARG A 759 20.97 6.69 -11.38
CA ARG A 759 21.65 5.62 -10.65
C ARG A 759 22.76 5.01 -11.49
N ARG A 760 23.94 4.82 -10.89
CA ARG A 760 25.13 4.17 -11.47
C ARG A 760 25.53 2.97 -10.62
N MET A 761 25.76 1.83 -11.25
CA MET A 761 26.18 0.59 -10.59
C MET A 761 27.41 0.00 -11.28
N GLY A 762 28.48 -0.22 -10.54
CA GLY A 762 29.72 -0.85 -11.00
C GLY A 762 29.75 -2.36 -10.70
N GLY A 763 30.59 -3.09 -11.44
CA GLY A 763 30.62 -4.57 -11.41
C GLY A 763 31.01 -5.23 -10.08
N ASP A 764 31.48 -4.50 -9.07
CA ASP A 764 31.86 -5.01 -7.75
C ASP A 764 30.83 -4.70 -6.63
N GLY A 765 29.66 -4.19 -7.01
CA GLY A 765 28.61 -3.76 -6.08
C GLY A 765 28.76 -2.33 -5.57
N VAL A 766 29.64 -1.51 -6.16
CA VAL A 766 29.63 -0.05 -5.93
C VAL A 766 28.42 0.58 -6.60
N ILE A 767 27.66 1.36 -5.83
CA ILE A 767 26.48 2.10 -6.30
C ILE A 767 26.65 3.59 -6.00
N MET A 768 26.16 4.44 -6.90
CA MET A 768 25.88 5.85 -6.66
C MET A 768 24.48 6.19 -7.18
N GLU A 769 23.72 6.98 -6.43
CA GLU A 769 22.41 7.47 -6.84
C GLU A 769 22.31 8.97 -6.56
N GLU A 770 21.66 9.70 -7.45
CA GLU A 770 21.37 11.13 -7.33
C GLU A 770 19.87 11.30 -7.62
N SER A 771 19.12 11.91 -6.72
CA SER A 771 17.67 12.11 -6.84
C SER A 771 17.32 13.54 -6.46
N LYS A 772 16.68 14.28 -7.35
CA LYS A 772 16.30 15.69 -7.20
C LYS A 772 14.81 15.86 -7.45
N GLU A 773 14.13 16.55 -6.55
CA GLU A 773 12.69 16.85 -6.66
C GLU A 773 12.44 18.33 -6.41
N ALA A 774 11.50 18.94 -7.14
CA ALA A 774 11.08 20.31 -6.94
C ALA A 774 9.57 20.47 -7.20
N ASP A 775 8.90 21.14 -6.27
CA ASP A 775 7.46 21.43 -6.28
C ASP A 775 7.24 22.94 -6.09
N THR A 776 6.79 23.60 -7.16
CA THR A 776 6.51 25.05 -7.14
C THR A 776 5.22 25.39 -6.41
N THR A 777 4.31 24.44 -6.21
CA THR A 777 3.03 24.67 -5.51
C THR A 777 3.23 24.77 -4.00
N THR A 778 4.10 23.93 -3.44
CA THR A 778 4.45 23.95 -2.02
C THR A 778 5.72 24.75 -1.73
N GLY A 779 6.46 25.20 -2.75
CA GLY A 779 7.75 25.89 -2.57
C GLY A 779 8.85 24.98 -2.01
N ARG A 780 8.72 23.65 -2.19
CA ARG A 780 9.64 22.64 -1.64
C ARG A 780 10.54 22.08 -2.72
N ALA A 781 11.76 21.71 -2.34
CA ALA A 781 12.66 20.94 -3.19
C ALA A 781 13.49 19.97 -2.34
N SER A 782 14.01 18.91 -2.94
CA SER A 782 14.97 18.03 -2.28
C SER A 782 16.03 17.52 -3.25
N HIS A 783 17.21 17.23 -2.73
CA HIS A 783 18.29 16.59 -3.46
C HIS A 783 18.96 15.57 -2.55
N ARG A 784 18.87 14.29 -2.90
CA ARG A 784 19.55 13.17 -2.26
C ARG A 784 20.68 12.65 -3.15
N VAL A 785 21.89 12.55 -2.59
CA VAL A 785 22.98 11.76 -3.15
C VAL A 785 23.20 10.56 -2.25
N SER A 786 23.19 9.34 -2.79
CA SER A 786 23.55 8.11 -2.07
C SER A 786 24.77 7.42 -2.71
N ARG A 787 25.50 6.68 -1.88
CA ARG A 787 26.71 5.93 -2.22
C ARG A 787 26.68 4.61 -1.48
N GLY A 788 26.94 3.50 -2.16
CA GLY A 788 26.95 2.16 -1.56
C GLY A 788 28.14 1.31 -2.03
N ILE A 789 28.55 0.36 -1.20
CA ILE A 789 29.33 -0.82 -1.58
C ILE A 789 28.61 -2.03 -1.00
N ARG A 790 28.03 -2.88 -1.84
CA ARG A 790 27.19 -4.01 -1.40
C ARG A 790 26.08 -3.49 -0.47
N GLU A 791 25.98 -4.03 0.74
CA GLU A 791 24.95 -3.69 1.73
C GLU A 791 25.25 -2.45 2.57
N LYS A 792 26.49 -1.94 2.54
CA LYS A 792 26.92 -0.76 3.31
C LYS A 792 26.78 0.49 2.46
N GLY A 793 26.18 1.56 3.00
CA GLY A 793 25.90 2.77 2.22
C GLY A 793 25.72 4.02 3.05
N HIS A 794 25.87 5.17 2.39
CA HIS A 794 25.80 6.49 2.99
C HIS A 794 25.07 7.42 2.02
N SER A 795 24.09 8.18 2.53
CA SER A 795 23.35 9.17 1.74
C SER A 795 23.26 10.53 2.42
N VAL A 796 23.42 11.60 1.66
CA VAL A 796 23.17 12.99 2.08
C VAL A 796 21.94 13.49 1.34
N THR A 797 20.92 13.95 2.07
CA THR A 797 19.72 14.58 1.51
C THR A 797 19.64 16.03 1.96
N ARG A 798 19.62 16.97 1.04
CA ARG A 798 19.17 18.35 1.28
C ARG A 798 17.69 18.52 0.97
N LYS A 799 16.96 19.31 1.76
CA LYS A 799 15.56 19.65 1.54
C LYS A 799 15.35 21.14 1.72
N LEU A 800 14.88 21.84 0.69
CA LEU A 800 14.27 23.15 0.81
C LEU A 800 12.81 22.96 1.25
N ASN A 801 12.47 23.53 2.39
CA ASN A 801 11.12 23.54 2.95
C ASN A 801 10.31 24.72 2.44
N SER A 802 8.99 24.64 2.62
CA SER A 802 8.00 25.65 2.19
C SER A 802 8.17 27.01 2.88
N ASP A 803 8.94 27.09 3.97
CA ASP A 803 9.31 28.31 4.68
C ASP A 803 10.65 28.92 4.21
N GLY A 804 11.26 28.35 3.16
CA GLY A 804 12.55 28.77 2.60
C GLY A 804 13.78 28.22 3.32
N ARG A 805 13.63 27.39 4.37
CA ARG A 805 14.79 26.78 5.08
C ARG A 805 15.33 25.57 4.32
N VAL A 806 16.65 25.40 4.33
CA VAL A 806 17.32 24.23 3.75
C VAL A 806 17.89 23.32 4.85
N ASP A 807 17.24 22.18 5.07
CA ASP A 807 17.72 21.13 5.95
C ASP A 807 18.72 20.23 5.21
N THR A 808 19.72 19.69 5.93
CA THR A 808 20.63 18.65 5.41
C THR A 808 20.62 17.46 6.36
N VAL A 809 20.20 16.29 5.86
CA VAL A 809 20.12 15.03 6.61
C VAL A 809 21.11 14.04 6.01
N GLN A 810 22.07 13.61 6.82
CA GLN A 810 22.99 12.52 6.50
C GLN A 810 22.43 11.23 7.12
N MET A 811 22.35 10.15 6.34
CA MET A 811 21.92 8.83 6.80
C MET A 811 22.96 7.78 6.44
N LEU A 812 23.28 6.95 7.42
CA LEU A 812 24.14 5.77 7.28
C LEU A 812 23.26 4.53 7.19
N HIS A 813 23.57 3.67 6.23
CA HIS A 813 22.86 2.44 5.90
C HIS A 813 23.82 1.28 6.16
N ASN A 814 23.55 0.48 7.19
CA ASN A 814 24.42 -0.63 7.64
C ASN A 814 25.90 -0.21 7.88
N LEU A 815 26.10 1.04 8.30
CA LEU A 815 27.40 1.63 8.66
C LEU A 815 27.28 2.29 10.02
N ASN A 816 28.24 2.03 10.90
CA ASN A 816 28.41 2.80 12.13
C ASN A 816 29.18 4.10 11.85
N GLU A 817 29.04 5.12 12.71
CA GLU A 817 29.70 6.43 12.54
C GLU A 817 31.25 6.32 12.49
N ASP A 818 31.82 5.34 13.20
CA ASP A 818 33.26 5.02 13.24
C ASP A 818 33.77 4.25 12.02
N GLU A 819 32.90 3.50 11.32
CA GLU A 819 33.25 2.81 10.07
C GLU A 819 33.23 3.75 8.85
N LEU A 820 32.52 4.88 8.94
CA LEU A 820 32.31 5.80 7.82
C LEU A 820 33.61 6.28 7.13
N PRO A 821 34.72 6.62 7.82
CA PRO A 821 35.96 7.03 7.16
C PRO A 821 36.56 5.91 6.30
N VAL A 822 36.58 4.68 6.83
CA VAL A 822 37.10 3.48 6.14
C VAL A 822 36.21 3.13 4.95
N PHE A 823 34.89 3.23 5.13
CA PHE A 823 33.93 3.05 4.05
C PHE A 823 34.12 4.08 2.93
N GLU A 824 34.23 5.38 3.25
CA GLU A 824 34.40 6.44 2.26
C GLU A 824 35.73 6.34 1.49
N GLU A 825 36.82 5.88 2.13
CA GLU A 825 38.08 5.60 1.45
C GLU A 825 37.96 4.37 0.52
N THR A 826 37.36 3.28 1.03
CA THR A 826 37.13 2.04 0.27
C THR A 826 36.19 2.27 -0.92
N TRP A 827 35.13 3.07 -0.75
CA TRP A 827 34.19 3.45 -1.79
C TRP A 827 34.88 4.30 -2.86
N LYS A 828 35.71 5.28 -2.48
CA LYS A 828 36.49 6.10 -3.44
C LYS A 828 37.50 5.28 -4.22
N GLY A 829 38.12 4.27 -3.60
CA GLY A 829 39.03 3.33 -4.26
C GLY A 829 38.32 2.52 -5.34
N LYS A 830 37.21 1.85 -4.97
CA LYS A 830 36.42 1.01 -5.88
C LYS A 830 35.65 1.81 -6.93
N ALA A 831 35.10 2.98 -6.60
CA ALA A 831 34.43 3.86 -7.56
C ALA A 831 35.36 4.29 -8.70
N LYS A 832 36.65 4.56 -8.43
CA LYS A 832 37.65 4.84 -9.49
C LYS A 832 37.90 3.66 -10.42
N GLN A 833 37.72 2.42 -9.95
CA GLN A 833 37.97 1.19 -10.70
C GLN A 833 36.71 0.72 -11.46
N HIS A 834 35.52 0.93 -10.89
CA HIS A 834 34.28 0.31 -11.36
C HIS A 834 33.18 1.29 -11.80
N LEU A 835 33.37 2.61 -11.60
CA LEU A 835 32.53 3.66 -12.17
C LEU A 835 33.38 4.55 -13.12
N PRO A 836 33.49 4.20 -14.41
CA PRO A 836 34.29 4.99 -15.36
C PRO A 836 33.75 6.43 -15.46
N GLY A 837 34.67 7.39 -15.48
CA GLY A 837 34.38 8.83 -15.39
C GLY A 837 34.58 9.45 -14.00
N TRP A 838 34.86 8.66 -12.95
CA TRP A 838 35.07 9.16 -11.57
C TRP A 838 36.47 9.75 -11.29
N ASN A 839 37.10 10.45 -12.26
CA ASN A 839 38.36 11.17 -12.03
C ASN A 839 38.13 12.67 -11.82
N ARG A 840 38.83 13.26 -10.84
CA ARG A 840 38.94 14.72 -10.70
C ARG A 840 39.61 15.28 -11.96
N GLY A 841 38.93 16.19 -12.67
CA GLY A 841 39.50 16.91 -13.81
C GLY A 841 38.81 16.62 -15.14
N LEU A 842 37.56 17.05 -15.27
CA LEU A 842 37.00 17.49 -16.54
C LEU A 842 36.96 19.02 -16.50
N ASP A 843 38.13 19.63 -16.72
CA ASP A 843 38.25 21.08 -16.90
C ASP A 843 37.78 21.48 -18.30
N LEU A 844 36.89 22.46 -18.36
CA LEU A 844 36.95 23.52 -19.37
C LEU A 844 37.58 24.76 -18.70
N PRO A 845 38.32 25.60 -19.44
CA PRO A 845 39.78 25.62 -19.31
C PRO A 845 40.31 26.67 -18.31
N GLY A 846 41.25 26.27 -17.43
CA GLY A 846 41.71 27.13 -16.32
C GLY A 846 43.14 26.99 -15.75
N ASN A 847 44.01 26.12 -16.30
CA ASN A 847 45.49 26.13 -16.17
C ASN A 847 46.17 25.89 -14.77
N ARG A 848 47.14 24.95 -14.76
CA ARG A 848 48.32 24.75 -13.86
C ARG A 848 48.19 24.27 -12.40
N GLN A 849 48.83 23.10 -12.16
CA GLN A 849 49.84 22.75 -11.11
C GLN A 849 49.47 22.95 -9.61
N GLU A 850 49.82 22.10 -8.62
CA GLU A 850 50.92 21.10 -8.55
C GLU A 850 50.71 20.02 -7.44
N LYS A 851 51.35 18.85 -7.61
CA LYS A 851 51.90 17.87 -6.63
C LYS A 851 51.28 17.65 -5.22
N THR A 852 50.78 16.42 -5.03
CA THR A 852 51.07 15.46 -3.92
C THR A 852 51.49 15.95 -2.52
N ARG A 853 50.72 15.53 -1.49
CA ARG A 853 51.25 14.82 -0.29
C ARG A 853 50.10 14.11 0.46
N GLY A 854 50.34 12.86 0.89
CA GLY A 854 49.43 12.10 1.74
C GLY A 854 49.60 12.45 3.23
N TRP A 855 48.62 12.07 4.05
CA TRP A 855 48.62 12.34 5.49
C TRP A 855 48.54 11.03 6.28
N ALA A 856 49.51 10.84 7.18
CA ALA A 856 49.44 9.88 8.27
C ALA A 856 49.02 10.60 9.57
N LEU A 857 48.47 9.84 10.51
CA LEU A 857 47.98 10.33 11.81
C LEU A 857 49.10 10.80 12.75
N PRO A 858 48.79 11.75 13.65
CA PRO A 858 49.39 11.81 14.98
C PRO A 858 48.37 11.42 16.06
N SER A 859 48.80 10.53 16.96
CA SER A 859 48.10 10.13 18.17
C SER A 859 48.25 11.14 19.31
N THR A 860 47.23 11.32 20.15
CA THR A 860 47.41 11.70 21.57
C THR A 860 46.25 11.20 22.43
N GLN A 861 46.58 10.51 23.52
CA GLN A 861 45.68 10.28 24.65
C GLN A 861 46.19 11.07 25.87
N GLN A 862 45.27 11.70 26.60
CA GLN A 862 45.39 12.18 27.99
C GLN A 862 46.38 13.35 28.29
N PRO A 863 46.22 14.03 29.44
CA PRO A 863 44.96 14.41 30.13
C PRO A 863 44.91 15.92 30.48
N HIS A 864 43.75 16.38 30.93
CA HIS A 864 43.60 17.71 31.53
C HIS A 864 43.86 17.65 33.04
N GLU A 865 44.72 18.51 33.58
CA GLU A 865 44.61 18.90 34.99
C GLU A 865 45.01 20.37 35.21
N SER A 866 44.36 21.01 36.18
CA SER A 866 44.42 22.45 36.44
C SER A 866 45.67 22.86 37.22
N GLY A 867 46.34 23.94 36.81
CA GLY A 867 47.59 24.36 37.43
C GLY A 867 47.45 25.07 38.78
N ARG A 868 48.57 25.14 39.53
CA ARG A 868 48.81 26.21 40.52
C ARG A 868 50.30 26.49 40.78
N MET A 869 50.62 27.78 40.69
CA MET A 869 51.64 28.53 41.44
C MET A 869 53.13 28.10 41.55
N ARG A 870 53.96 29.03 41.02
CA ARG A 870 55.12 29.71 41.64
C ARG A 870 56.56 29.17 41.52
N SER A 871 57.38 30.11 41.02
CA SER A 871 58.73 30.51 41.43
C SER A 871 60.00 29.73 41.02
N GLN A 872 60.64 30.29 39.98
CA GLN A 872 62.08 30.60 39.89
C GLN A 872 63.11 29.42 39.73
N PRO A 873 64.36 29.67 39.25
CA PRO A 873 64.62 30.02 37.85
C PRO A 873 65.88 29.34 37.23
N ARG A 874 66.18 29.69 35.98
CA ARG A 874 67.49 29.66 35.27
C ARG A 874 68.00 28.37 34.57
N THR A 875 68.54 28.65 33.36
CA THR A 875 69.68 28.01 32.65
C THR A 875 69.58 26.57 32.11
N ASN A 876 69.23 26.47 30.82
CA ASN A 876 70.07 25.99 29.69
C ASN A 876 71.54 25.55 30.00
N PRO A 877 72.21 24.76 29.12
CA PRO A 877 71.71 23.89 28.02
C PRO A 877 72.48 22.54 27.86
N PHE A 878 72.28 21.89 26.69
CA PHE A 878 73.22 21.06 25.89
C PHE A 878 73.15 19.51 25.82
N LYS A 879 72.81 19.06 24.60
CA LYS A 879 73.49 18.08 23.70
C LYS A 879 73.54 16.56 24.00
N ALA A 880 73.14 15.83 22.93
CA ALA A 880 73.72 14.57 22.39
C ALA A 880 73.61 13.29 23.26
N GLY A 881 73.36 12.10 22.74
CA GLY A 881 73.31 11.60 21.36
C GLY A 881 73.60 10.08 21.35
N GLY A 882 72.84 9.31 20.56
CA GLY A 882 73.06 7.88 20.31
C GLY A 882 72.70 6.93 21.48
N SER A 883 72.64 5.61 21.30
CA SER A 883 72.58 4.78 20.07
C SER A 883 72.28 3.31 20.49
N MET A 884 71.67 2.51 19.60
CA MET A 884 71.40 1.06 19.74
C MET A 884 70.39 0.67 20.86
N LYS A 885 69.54 -0.36 20.71
CA LYS A 885 69.39 -1.38 19.64
C LYS A 885 67.99 -1.37 19.05
#